data_AF-A0A956EDY4-F1
#
_entry.id   AF-A0A956EDY4-F1
#
_cell.length_a   1.000
_cell.length_b   1.000
_cell.length_c   1.000
_cell.angle_alpha   90.00
_cell.angle_beta   90.00
_cell.angle_gamma   90.00
#
_symmetry.space_group_name_H-M   'P 1'
#
loop_
_entity.id
_entity.type
_entity.pdbx_description
1 polymer ?
#
loop_
_entity_poly.entity_id
_entity_poly.type
_entity_poly.pdbx_seq_one_letter_code
_entity_poly.pdbx_strand_id
1 'polypeptide(L)'
;MMDLQRHLRERFGQLRDSRRGAVFFVEHGLGGAELDGLRADVRASLRIHPLESGWWDQHDLPLLVAATEVGYRYQGSGTDFWPRLEEELDFGLPAESRQRIKDLFVRAVELYRGARPANTAWAQAFHLIAWPITHALLPVEFHRPLAVTLANLRASVSQADDDALYRAVRVAAPFPTARFATLLEDVGVVVSLARCLLGQRTEDLSAEIVDRLSFDLESDALARRGVAVARSIQRASASHGGTLQVPSAPETRGSLHLRRTNGGVSLEAHFPPLEPDTANRLRGALRRRRFSPRLWGLTARVPSDQLLSGLPFALKLTEVPSPDTHVFPDLDLEGLDPQDLAVLHRFELRLELPLLFAVGADGEVARQVRGNDVTGHRLYWLLERNSEERRGAKVVGELGPLRCLELDPKSDGGARALADLGYRVRFGVSVRFAGTAPISREDAIPAFVAGEERVLVPQRLSDGESLSVSLDGQDAVASAAEVVRVVVGAGDQRLQVFNETDRREYTFRGVKSAQPPAPAVQVALRSEERTLQALLAGRLSFVVDAFAPISGLQLTVGLEAAGRRFSATGPLDPLPQAISSEHPILRRLLADDVRDLASGAASVTLRAQVGHLASVSWQLERTVRPCWWDVRATPALLSEAGPLGFGVICADEPASGPTARSPGDDAFLLAPTGLDPIEFGAAAPFATLCLAPARTQLELPSVRKPRLARRRRGVRSSVGLEDLVEAYLRWSLAETRSAIGDLRRGQVSALLDAWVAEVCCGSEWAQAEAALPHERSWVLLEQACRDLGLGRDSYIELTSAQEAEVRRLAIAEVRRSMPGLWARVGPPSDLGPEDYEALDRAFATAYGLLATRCRARGEEDLADELDEADPGDDPELWDQALGQALHAIEMPSLAAMLLPSDSAPRLMGLDVGGLTVDEIVDELLAWSKASRRSFAGPPPSRETLKAIYALWVEPEVALSADWRGALDTLLAERSIARAARYLAVKARDARRGAV
;
A
#
# COMPACT_ATOMS: atom_id res chain seq x y z
N MET A 1 -12.86 -22.60 -54.10
CA MET A 1 -13.78 -21.47 -53.79
C MET A 1 -15.19 -21.93 -53.38
N MET A 2 -15.98 -22.62 -54.23
CA MET A 2 -17.33 -23.06 -53.85
C MET A 2 -17.34 -24.01 -52.63
N ASP A 3 -16.36 -24.92 -52.56
CA ASP A 3 -16.22 -25.83 -51.42
C ASP A 3 -15.85 -25.10 -50.11
N LEU A 4 -14.98 -24.09 -50.18
CA LEU A 4 -14.62 -23.24 -49.03
C LEU A 4 -15.82 -22.43 -48.54
N GLN A 5 -16.58 -21.80 -49.44
CA GLN A 5 -17.80 -21.07 -49.06
C GLN A 5 -18.81 -21.97 -48.35
N ARG A 6 -19.02 -23.20 -48.87
CA ARG A 6 -19.91 -24.19 -48.25
C ARG A 6 -19.42 -24.59 -46.85
N HIS A 7 -18.14 -24.91 -46.72
CA HIS A 7 -17.54 -25.29 -45.44
C HIS A 7 -17.66 -24.17 -44.39
N LEU A 8 -17.32 -22.93 -44.75
CA LEU A 8 -17.44 -21.78 -43.86
C LEU A 8 -18.89 -21.49 -43.48
N ARG A 9 -19.84 -21.65 -44.40
CA ARG A 9 -21.28 -21.51 -44.13
C ARG A 9 -21.76 -22.54 -43.11
N GLU A 10 -21.34 -23.80 -43.25
CA GLU A 10 -21.66 -24.86 -42.30
C GLU A 10 -21.06 -24.57 -40.92
N ARG A 11 -19.77 -24.20 -40.85
CA ARG A 11 -19.09 -23.85 -39.59
C ARG A 11 -19.76 -22.67 -38.88
N PHE A 12 -19.94 -21.54 -39.55
CA PHE A 12 -20.56 -20.37 -38.92
C PHE A 12 -22.04 -20.58 -38.58
N GLY A 13 -22.76 -21.41 -39.35
CA GLY A 13 -24.11 -21.86 -39.02
C GLY A 13 -24.14 -22.67 -37.72
N GLN A 14 -23.26 -23.65 -37.58
CA GLN A 14 -23.12 -24.45 -36.36
C GLN A 14 -22.80 -23.57 -35.14
N LEU A 15 -21.85 -22.65 -35.28
CA LEU A 15 -21.46 -21.73 -34.19
C LEU A 15 -22.61 -20.80 -33.77
N ARG A 16 -23.42 -20.32 -34.72
CA ARG A 16 -24.61 -19.50 -34.46
C ARG A 16 -25.68 -20.29 -33.69
N ASP A 17 -25.85 -21.56 -34.06
CA ASP A 17 -26.90 -22.41 -33.51
C ASP A 17 -26.49 -22.99 -32.14
N SER A 18 -25.20 -23.12 -31.86
CA SER A 18 -24.67 -23.69 -30.62
C SER A 18 -24.54 -22.70 -29.45
N ARG A 19 -24.56 -21.38 -29.68
CA ARG A 19 -24.36 -20.39 -28.61
C ARG A 19 -25.32 -19.20 -28.67
N ARG A 20 -25.48 -18.50 -27.54
CA ARG A 20 -26.30 -17.27 -27.45
C ARG A 20 -25.54 -16.02 -27.90
N GLY A 21 -24.23 -15.98 -27.69
CA GLY A 21 -23.33 -14.87 -28.04
C GLY A 21 -23.10 -14.67 -29.54
N ALA A 22 -22.25 -13.70 -29.87
CA ALA A 22 -21.89 -13.37 -31.25
C ALA A 22 -20.90 -14.37 -31.85
N VAL A 23 -20.94 -14.53 -33.18
CA VAL A 23 -19.98 -15.35 -33.94
C VAL A 23 -18.86 -14.45 -34.49
N PHE A 24 -17.61 -14.85 -34.31
CA PHE A 24 -16.44 -14.15 -34.84
C PHE A 24 -15.89 -14.91 -36.05
N PHE A 25 -15.57 -14.21 -37.14
CA PHE A 25 -15.11 -14.90 -38.37
C PHE A 25 -13.68 -15.44 -38.27
N VAL A 26 -12.93 -15.04 -37.24
CA VAL A 26 -11.67 -15.69 -36.86
C VAL A 26 -11.88 -17.13 -36.36
N GLU A 27 -13.11 -17.53 -36.02
CA GLU A 27 -13.47 -18.88 -35.55
C GLU A 27 -13.73 -19.87 -36.70
N HIS A 28 -13.16 -19.60 -37.87
CA HIS A 28 -13.36 -20.36 -39.10
C HIS A 28 -12.81 -21.80 -39.06
N GLY A 29 -11.91 -22.12 -38.14
CA GLY A 29 -11.42 -23.49 -37.90
C GLY A 29 -10.43 -24.03 -38.95
N LEU A 30 -9.87 -23.18 -39.80
CA LEU A 30 -8.91 -23.56 -40.84
C LEU A 30 -7.48 -23.49 -40.28
N GLY A 31 -6.64 -24.47 -40.61
CA GLY A 31 -5.21 -24.44 -40.31
C GLY A 31 -4.41 -23.52 -41.23
N GLY A 32 -3.10 -23.37 -40.97
CA GLY A 32 -2.22 -22.47 -41.73
C GLY A 32 -2.18 -22.78 -43.24
N ALA A 33 -2.04 -24.05 -43.62
CA ALA A 33 -2.01 -24.46 -45.04
C ALA A 33 -3.36 -24.24 -45.75
N GLU A 34 -4.47 -24.40 -45.03
CA GLU A 34 -5.81 -24.17 -45.57
C GLU A 34 -6.11 -22.67 -45.74
N LEU A 35 -5.60 -21.83 -44.83
CA LEU A 35 -5.64 -20.38 -44.97
C LEU A 35 -4.86 -19.89 -46.21
N ASP A 36 -3.69 -20.48 -46.48
CA ASP A 36 -2.94 -20.16 -47.70
C ASP A 36 -3.69 -20.58 -48.97
N GLY A 37 -4.36 -21.73 -48.94
CA GLY A 37 -5.27 -22.16 -50.01
C GLY A 37 -6.45 -21.21 -50.20
N LEU A 38 -7.07 -20.77 -49.11
CA LEU A 38 -8.16 -19.80 -49.12
C LEU A 38 -7.73 -18.46 -49.74
N ARG A 39 -6.54 -17.96 -49.38
CA ARG A 39 -5.97 -16.74 -49.99
C ARG A 39 -5.78 -16.92 -51.49
N ALA A 40 -5.15 -18.01 -51.93
CA ALA A 40 -4.92 -18.29 -53.35
C ALA A 40 -6.23 -18.32 -54.15
N ASP A 41 -7.27 -18.95 -53.60
CA ASP A 41 -8.60 -19.00 -54.20
C ASP A 41 -9.27 -17.63 -54.28
N VAL A 42 -9.16 -16.80 -53.23
CA VAL A 42 -9.67 -15.42 -53.23
C VAL A 42 -8.95 -14.59 -54.29
N ARG A 43 -7.62 -14.66 -54.38
CA ARG A 43 -6.82 -13.97 -55.41
C ARG A 43 -7.27 -14.36 -56.81
N ALA A 44 -7.41 -15.66 -57.07
CA ALA A 44 -7.89 -16.15 -58.36
C ALA A 44 -9.30 -15.64 -58.69
N SER A 45 -10.18 -15.61 -57.69
CA SER A 45 -11.56 -15.16 -57.87
C SER A 45 -11.68 -13.65 -58.09
N LEU A 46 -10.88 -12.82 -57.42
CA LEU A 46 -10.83 -11.37 -57.62
C LEU A 46 -10.35 -10.99 -59.04
N ARG A 47 -9.52 -11.82 -59.67
CA ARG A 47 -9.08 -11.62 -61.06
C ARG A 47 -10.18 -11.94 -62.09
N ILE A 48 -11.18 -12.74 -61.72
CA ILE A 48 -12.27 -13.20 -62.60
C ILE A 48 -13.56 -12.41 -62.35
N HIS A 49 -13.82 -12.06 -61.08
CA HIS A 49 -15.05 -11.44 -60.62
C HIS A 49 -14.76 -10.13 -59.88
N PRO A 50 -15.10 -8.97 -60.46
CA PRO A 50 -15.03 -7.68 -59.77
C PRO A 50 -15.80 -7.70 -58.45
N LEU A 51 -15.33 -6.98 -57.42
CA LEU A 51 -15.98 -6.93 -56.09
C LEU A 51 -17.40 -6.36 -56.14
N GLU A 52 -17.62 -5.47 -57.09
CA GLU A 52 -18.88 -4.79 -57.37
C GLU A 52 -19.89 -5.73 -58.05
N SER A 53 -19.47 -6.92 -58.50
CA SER A 53 -20.36 -7.92 -59.07
C SER A 53 -21.23 -8.61 -58.01
N GLY A 54 -22.40 -9.11 -58.42
CA GLY A 54 -23.29 -9.87 -57.55
C GLY A 54 -22.77 -11.28 -57.19
N TRP A 55 -21.65 -11.71 -57.77
CA TRP A 55 -21.08 -13.03 -57.48
C TRP A 55 -20.64 -13.17 -56.01
N TRP A 56 -20.09 -12.08 -55.45
CA TRP A 56 -19.65 -12.01 -54.06
C TRP A 56 -20.82 -12.03 -53.07
N ASP A 57 -22.06 -11.77 -53.48
CA ASP A 57 -23.22 -11.90 -52.58
C ASP A 57 -23.49 -13.34 -52.15
N GLN A 58 -22.95 -14.32 -52.89
CA GLN A 58 -23.13 -15.74 -52.60
C GLN A 58 -21.84 -16.44 -52.15
N HIS A 59 -20.68 -15.78 -52.29
CA HIS A 59 -19.32 -16.33 -52.09
C HIS A 59 -18.41 -15.40 -51.26
N ASP A 60 -19.00 -14.68 -50.32
CA ASP A 60 -18.38 -13.65 -49.48
C ASP A 60 -17.43 -14.19 -48.41
N LEU A 61 -17.75 -15.32 -47.74
CA LEU A 61 -17.06 -15.75 -46.52
C LEU A 61 -15.54 -15.93 -46.67
N PRO A 62 -15.01 -16.53 -47.76
CA PRO A 62 -13.57 -16.62 -47.95
C PRO A 62 -12.87 -15.24 -47.95
N LEU A 63 -13.46 -14.24 -48.60
CA LEU A 63 -12.93 -12.89 -48.61
C LEU A 63 -13.01 -12.22 -47.23
N LEU A 64 -14.13 -12.40 -46.52
CA LEU A 64 -14.31 -11.87 -45.18
C LEU A 64 -13.34 -12.50 -44.17
N VAL A 65 -13.13 -13.81 -44.26
CA VAL A 65 -12.13 -14.53 -43.43
C VAL A 65 -10.73 -14.03 -43.74
N ALA A 66 -10.36 -13.85 -45.01
CA ALA A 66 -9.05 -13.28 -45.37
C ALA A 66 -8.86 -11.86 -44.77
N ALA A 67 -9.88 -11.00 -44.85
CA ALA A 67 -9.84 -9.67 -44.25
C ALA A 67 -9.78 -9.70 -42.71
N THR A 68 -10.50 -10.62 -42.08
CA THR A 68 -10.45 -10.85 -40.63
C THR A 68 -9.09 -11.36 -40.18
N GLU A 69 -8.46 -12.24 -40.95
CA GLU A 69 -7.10 -12.74 -40.68
C GLU A 69 -6.04 -11.64 -40.77
N VAL A 70 -6.18 -10.71 -41.72
CA VAL A 70 -5.37 -9.48 -41.75
C VAL A 70 -5.65 -8.64 -40.50
N GLY A 71 -6.93 -8.51 -40.11
CA GLY A 71 -7.34 -7.83 -38.88
C GLY A 71 -6.76 -8.44 -37.61
N TYR A 72 -6.63 -9.77 -37.56
CA TYR A 72 -6.02 -10.49 -36.44
C TYR A 72 -4.53 -10.20 -36.30
N ARG A 73 -3.79 -10.25 -37.42
CA ARG A 73 -2.35 -9.92 -37.47
C ARG A 73 -2.07 -8.42 -37.43
N TYR A 74 -3.12 -7.59 -37.43
CA TYR A 74 -2.97 -6.16 -37.58
C TYR A 74 -2.24 -5.53 -36.38
N GLN A 75 -1.24 -4.72 -36.69
CA GLN A 75 -0.46 -3.90 -35.75
C GLN A 75 -0.18 -2.59 -36.50
N GLY A 76 -0.80 -1.47 -36.11
CA GLY A 76 -0.66 -0.19 -36.83
C GLY A 76 -1.74 0.86 -36.54
N SER A 77 -1.69 2.06 -37.13
CA SER A 77 -2.51 3.25 -36.75
C SER A 77 -3.91 3.34 -37.39
N GLY A 78 -4.39 2.26 -38.03
CA GLY A 78 -5.65 2.19 -38.79
C GLY A 78 -5.49 2.45 -40.29
N THR A 79 -4.44 3.17 -40.73
CA THR A 79 -4.20 3.45 -42.16
C THR A 79 -3.57 2.28 -42.91
N ASP A 80 -2.83 1.43 -42.21
CA ASP A 80 -2.03 0.36 -42.83
C ASP A 80 -2.82 -0.93 -43.09
N PHE A 81 -4.09 -0.98 -42.67
CA PHE A 81 -4.91 -2.18 -42.86
C PHE A 81 -5.13 -2.48 -44.35
N TRP A 82 -5.56 -1.47 -45.12
CA TRP A 82 -5.86 -1.65 -46.54
C TRP A 82 -4.62 -2.00 -47.37
N PRO A 83 -3.47 -1.32 -47.23
CA PRO A 83 -2.23 -1.73 -47.90
C PRO A 83 -1.84 -3.19 -47.62
N ARG A 84 -1.99 -3.67 -46.38
CA ARG A 84 -1.69 -5.07 -46.03
C ARG A 84 -2.68 -6.05 -46.65
N LEU A 85 -3.96 -5.69 -46.70
CA LEU A 85 -4.97 -6.52 -47.37
C LEU A 85 -4.75 -6.54 -48.89
N GLU A 86 -4.37 -5.41 -49.49
CA GLU A 86 -4.03 -5.32 -50.92
C GLU A 86 -2.82 -6.20 -51.26
N GLU A 87 -1.77 -6.17 -50.42
CA GLU A 87 -0.60 -7.04 -50.55
C GLU A 87 -0.98 -8.52 -50.37
N GLU A 88 -1.80 -8.84 -49.37
CA GLU A 88 -2.22 -10.22 -49.10
C GLU A 88 -3.13 -10.76 -50.22
N LEU A 89 -3.91 -9.91 -50.89
CA LEU A 89 -4.81 -10.29 -51.98
C LEU A 89 -4.21 -10.08 -53.38
N ASP A 90 -2.99 -9.52 -53.49
CA ASP A 90 -2.38 -9.15 -54.78
C ASP A 90 -3.37 -8.40 -55.69
N PHE A 91 -4.13 -7.48 -55.10
CA PHE A 91 -5.24 -6.79 -55.74
C PHE A 91 -5.45 -5.41 -55.13
N GLY A 92 -5.55 -4.36 -55.96
CA GLY A 92 -5.77 -2.99 -55.49
C GLY A 92 -7.21 -2.79 -55.02
N LEU A 93 -7.41 -2.21 -53.82
CA LEU A 93 -8.72 -2.01 -53.22
C LEU A 93 -9.05 -0.51 -53.15
N PRO A 94 -9.63 0.09 -54.22
CA PRO A 94 -10.09 1.47 -54.17
C PRO A 94 -11.23 1.65 -53.14
N ALA A 95 -11.55 2.90 -52.81
CA ALA A 95 -12.54 3.23 -51.78
C ALA A 95 -13.90 2.54 -51.96
N GLU A 96 -14.37 2.39 -53.20
CA GLU A 96 -15.63 1.69 -53.53
C GLU A 96 -15.56 0.20 -53.15
N SER A 97 -14.46 -0.47 -53.46
CA SER A 97 -14.24 -1.87 -53.10
C SER A 97 -14.10 -2.08 -51.59
N ARG A 98 -13.50 -1.11 -50.86
CA ARG A 98 -13.45 -1.13 -49.38
C ARG A 98 -14.83 -1.00 -48.76
N GLN A 99 -15.67 -0.12 -49.30
CA GLN A 99 -17.07 0.02 -48.90
C GLN A 99 -17.86 -1.27 -49.20
N ARG A 100 -17.61 -1.89 -50.35
CA ARG A 100 -18.24 -3.17 -50.72
C ARG A 100 -17.89 -4.30 -49.76
N ILE A 101 -16.64 -4.39 -49.31
CA ILE A 101 -16.21 -5.36 -48.28
C ILE A 101 -16.96 -5.13 -46.96
N LYS A 102 -17.11 -3.87 -46.52
CA LYS A 102 -17.94 -3.53 -45.35
C LYS A 102 -19.39 -4.00 -45.54
N ASP A 103 -19.99 -3.77 -46.71
CA ASP A 103 -21.39 -4.17 -46.96
C ASP A 103 -21.56 -5.70 -46.93
N LEU A 104 -20.55 -6.45 -47.38
CA LEU A 104 -20.50 -7.91 -47.25
C LEU A 104 -20.43 -8.34 -45.78
N PHE A 105 -19.59 -7.71 -44.96
CA PHE A 105 -19.56 -7.93 -43.50
C PHE A 105 -20.93 -7.69 -42.85
N VAL A 106 -21.59 -6.57 -43.17
CA VAL A 106 -22.92 -6.23 -42.64
C VAL A 106 -23.93 -7.33 -42.96
N ARG A 107 -23.97 -7.82 -44.21
CA ARG A 107 -24.88 -8.91 -44.61
C ARG A 107 -24.55 -10.23 -43.91
N ALA A 108 -23.28 -10.61 -43.85
CA ALA A 108 -22.85 -11.85 -43.21
C ALA A 108 -23.18 -11.84 -41.71
N VAL A 109 -23.01 -10.70 -41.04
CA VAL A 109 -23.35 -10.52 -39.62
C VAL A 109 -24.83 -10.76 -39.34
N GLU A 110 -25.72 -10.32 -40.22
CA GLU A 110 -27.16 -10.60 -40.09
C GLU A 110 -27.49 -12.09 -40.25
N LEU A 111 -26.81 -12.78 -41.16
CA LEU A 111 -27.03 -14.22 -41.43
C LEU A 111 -26.51 -15.13 -40.32
N TYR A 112 -25.34 -14.80 -39.75
CA TYR A 112 -24.61 -15.67 -38.81
C TYR A 112 -24.63 -15.17 -37.36
N ARG A 113 -25.39 -14.12 -37.03
CA ARG A 113 -25.33 -13.45 -35.72
C ARG A 113 -23.89 -13.03 -35.39
N GLY A 114 -23.25 -12.40 -36.36
CA GLY A 114 -21.86 -11.94 -36.22
C GLY A 114 -21.71 -10.77 -35.25
N ALA A 115 -20.49 -10.56 -34.75
CA ALA A 115 -20.19 -9.42 -33.90
C ALA A 115 -20.30 -8.09 -34.66
N ARG A 116 -20.84 -7.06 -34.00
CA ARG A 116 -20.97 -5.70 -34.58
C ARG A 116 -19.95 -4.78 -33.93
N PRO A 117 -19.31 -3.88 -34.68
CA PRO A 117 -18.44 -2.87 -34.08
C PRO A 117 -19.19 -2.03 -33.04
N ALA A 118 -18.57 -1.82 -31.87
CA ALA A 118 -19.15 -0.99 -30.82
C ALA A 118 -19.33 0.45 -31.29
N ASN A 119 -20.30 1.17 -30.70
CA ASN A 119 -20.58 2.55 -31.05
C ASN A 119 -19.59 3.52 -30.37
N THR A 120 -18.32 3.47 -30.79
CA THR A 120 -17.24 4.32 -30.27
C THR A 120 -16.76 5.33 -31.32
N ALA A 121 -16.11 6.39 -30.86
CA ALA A 121 -15.53 7.41 -31.75
C ALA A 121 -14.54 6.78 -32.75
N TRP A 122 -13.75 5.79 -32.33
CA TRP A 122 -12.83 5.08 -33.22
C TRP A 122 -13.58 4.25 -34.27
N ALA A 123 -14.58 3.46 -33.87
CA ALA A 123 -15.34 2.64 -34.82
C ALA A 123 -16.10 3.48 -35.84
N GLN A 124 -16.53 4.70 -35.48
CA GLN A 124 -17.14 5.67 -36.39
C GLN A 124 -16.11 6.27 -37.38
N ALA A 125 -14.95 6.70 -36.87
CA ALA A 125 -13.88 7.27 -37.68
C ALA A 125 -13.29 6.25 -38.68
N PHE A 126 -13.15 4.99 -38.24
CA PHE A 126 -12.56 3.89 -38.98
C PHE A 126 -13.60 2.83 -39.40
N HIS A 127 -14.80 3.29 -39.76
CA HIS A 127 -15.98 2.44 -40.00
C HIS A 127 -15.83 1.37 -41.11
N LEU A 128 -14.82 1.48 -41.97
CA LEU A 128 -14.53 0.45 -42.98
C LEU A 128 -13.71 -0.71 -42.41
N ILE A 129 -12.73 -0.44 -41.53
CA ILE A 129 -11.84 -1.45 -40.94
C ILE A 129 -12.33 -1.95 -39.58
N ALA A 130 -13.27 -1.24 -38.95
CA ALA A 130 -13.86 -1.64 -37.68
C ALA A 130 -14.48 -3.04 -37.77
N TRP A 131 -15.07 -3.41 -38.91
CA TRP A 131 -15.66 -4.74 -39.14
C TRP A 131 -14.64 -5.89 -39.09
N PRO A 132 -13.61 -5.94 -39.96
CA PRO A 132 -12.62 -7.02 -39.90
C PRO A 132 -11.88 -7.07 -38.56
N ILE A 133 -11.64 -5.93 -37.91
CA ILE A 133 -11.01 -5.86 -36.58
C ILE A 133 -11.92 -6.42 -35.49
N THR A 134 -13.22 -6.10 -35.48
CA THR A 134 -14.18 -6.69 -34.53
C THR A 134 -14.29 -8.20 -34.72
N HIS A 135 -14.35 -8.67 -35.97
CA HIS A 135 -14.43 -10.11 -36.26
C HIS A 135 -13.12 -10.88 -35.99
N ALA A 136 -12.00 -10.17 -35.78
CA ALA A 136 -10.75 -10.76 -35.35
C ALA A 136 -10.75 -11.13 -33.85
N LEU A 137 -11.80 -10.77 -33.10
CA LEU A 137 -12.01 -11.00 -31.66
C LEU A 137 -10.95 -10.33 -30.78
N LEU A 138 -9.69 -10.76 -30.90
CA LEU A 138 -8.56 -10.23 -30.17
C LEU A 138 -7.32 -10.17 -31.10
N PRO A 139 -7.18 -9.11 -31.90
CA PRO A 139 -5.95 -8.81 -32.64
C PRO A 139 -4.68 -8.94 -31.80
N VAL A 140 -3.58 -9.34 -32.42
CA VAL A 140 -2.27 -9.55 -31.76
C VAL A 140 -1.80 -8.31 -31.00
N GLU A 141 -2.08 -7.11 -31.51
CA GLU A 141 -1.77 -5.85 -30.81
C GLU A 141 -2.46 -5.71 -29.44
N PHE A 142 -3.59 -6.38 -29.20
CA PHE A 142 -4.32 -6.33 -27.93
C PHE A 142 -3.87 -7.40 -26.93
N HIS A 143 -3.00 -8.33 -27.33
CA HIS A 143 -2.55 -9.44 -26.48
C HIS A 143 -1.83 -8.94 -25.22
N ARG A 144 -0.86 -8.02 -25.38
CA ARG A 144 -0.14 -7.42 -24.24
C ARG A 144 -1.04 -6.55 -23.35
N PRO A 145 -1.82 -5.57 -23.88
CA PRO A 145 -2.76 -4.79 -23.08
C PRO A 145 -3.76 -5.66 -22.30
N LEU A 146 -4.30 -6.70 -22.93
CA LEU A 146 -5.21 -7.62 -22.25
C LEU A 146 -4.50 -8.44 -21.17
N ALA A 147 -3.31 -8.96 -21.43
CA ALA A 147 -2.55 -9.70 -20.42
C ALA A 147 -2.21 -8.84 -19.19
N VAL A 148 -1.86 -7.56 -19.39
CA VAL A 148 -1.65 -6.60 -18.29
C VAL A 148 -2.96 -6.35 -17.54
N THR A 149 -4.05 -6.15 -18.27
CA THR A 149 -5.40 -5.97 -17.70
C THR A 149 -5.77 -7.16 -16.80
N LEU A 150 -5.57 -8.39 -17.27
CA LEU A 150 -5.84 -9.60 -16.50
C LEU A 150 -4.92 -9.74 -15.29
N ALA A 151 -3.64 -9.35 -15.39
CA ALA A 151 -2.70 -9.37 -14.26
C ALA A 151 -3.10 -8.39 -13.15
N ASN A 152 -3.75 -7.29 -13.50
CA ASN A 152 -4.27 -6.28 -12.58
C ASN A 152 -5.66 -6.64 -12.04
N LEU A 153 -6.35 -7.62 -12.62
CA LEU A 153 -7.67 -8.03 -12.17
C LEU A 153 -7.60 -8.61 -10.75
N ARG A 154 -8.37 -8.03 -9.84
CA ARG A 154 -8.48 -8.49 -8.44
C ARG A 154 -9.78 -9.22 -8.14
N ALA A 155 -10.78 -9.11 -9.01
CA ALA A 155 -12.04 -9.83 -8.87
C ALA A 155 -11.86 -11.33 -9.15
N SER A 156 -12.62 -12.17 -8.42
CA SER A 156 -12.67 -13.61 -8.68
C SER A 156 -13.53 -13.89 -9.92
N VAL A 157 -12.88 -14.37 -10.99
CA VAL A 157 -13.53 -14.64 -12.28
C VAL A 157 -14.52 -15.80 -12.21
N SER A 158 -14.35 -16.68 -11.23
CA SER A 158 -15.22 -17.83 -10.99
C SER A 158 -16.50 -17.50 -10.19
N GLN A 159 -16.48 -16.42 -9.42
CA GLN A 159 -17.58 -16.05 -8.51
C GLN A 159 -18.33 -14.80 -8.96
N ALA A 160 -17.69 -13.91 -9.72
CA ALA A 160 -18.30 -12.69 -10.21
C ALA A 160 -19.31 -12.99 -11.34
N ASP A 161 -20.48 -12.35 -11.24
CA ASP A 161 -21.41 -12.23 -12.35
C ASP A 161 -20.80 -11.41 -13.51
N ASP A 162 -21.42 -11.48 -14.68
CA ASP A 162 -20.90 -10.89 -15.92
C ASP A 162 -20.70 -9.37 -15.79
N ASP A 163 -21.64 -8.66 -15.15
CA ASP A 163 -21.60 -7.21 -14.97
C ASP A 163 -20.50 -6.78 -13.98
N ALA A 164 -20.35 -7.51 -12.87
CA ALA A 164 -19.32 -7.27 -11.87
C ALA A 164 -17.93 -7.59 -12.43
N LEU A 165 -17.80 -8.69 -13.18
CA LEU A 165 -16.56 -9.05 -13.84
C LEU A 165 -16.18 -8.02 -14.91
N TYR A 166 -17.13 -7.59 -15.74
CA TYR A 166 -16.91 -6.55 -16.73
C TYR A 166 -16.42 -5.24 -16.10
N ARG A 167 -17.09 -4.75 -15.03
CA ARG A 167 -16.64 -3.57 -14.28
C ARG A 167 -15.24 -3.74 -13.72
N ALA A 168 -14.93 -4.91 -13.16
CA ALA A 168 -13.61 -5.18 -12.62
C ALA A 168 -12.52 -5.22 -13.70
N VAL A 169 -12.80 -5.78 -14.88
CA VAL A 169 -11.88 -5.78 -16.03
C VAL A 169 -11.67 -4.36 -16.55
N ARG A 170 -12.72 -3.54 -16.63
CA ARG A 170 -12.64 -2.11 -16.98
C ARG A 170 -11.74 -1.33 -16.03
N VAL A 171 -11.85 -1.58 -14.72
CA VAL A 171 -11.00 -0.95 -13.70
C VAL A 171 -9.56 -1.46 -13.79
N ALA A 172 -9.37 -2.73 -14.15
CA ALA A 172 -8.07 -3.36 -14.22
C ALA A 172 -7.27 -3.01 -15.50
N ALA A 173 -7.86 -2.32 -16.48
CA ALA A 173 -7.23 -1.95 -17.74
C ALA A 173 -6.55 -0.57 -17.65
N PRO A 174 -5.23 -0.48 -17.37
CA PRO A 174 -4.53 0.80 -17.37
C PRO A 174 -4.39 1.34 -18.80
N PHE A 175 -4.91 2.54 -19.05
CA PHE A 175 -4.73 3.31 -20.30
C PHE A 175 -4.95 2.51 -21.59
N PRO A 176 -6.16 1.99 -21.83
CA PRO A 176 -6.43 1.32 -23.09
C PRO A 176 -6.24 2.31 -24.25
N THR A 177 -5.51 1.91 -25.30
CA THR A 177 -5.50 2.65 -26.58
C THR A 177 -6.93 2.82 -27.07
N ALA A 178 -7.25 3.84 -27.88
CA ALA A 178 -8.63 4.07 -28.35
C ALA A 178 -9.28 2.81 -28.99
N ARG A 179 -8.45 1.97 -29.63
CA ARG A 179 -8.85 0.68 -30.21
C ARG A 179 -9.06 -0.42 -29.17
N PHE A 180 -8.13 -0.58 -28.23
CA PHE A 180 -8.32 -1.53 -27.14
C PHE A 180 -9.51 -1.12 -26.25
N ALA A 181 -9.73 0.18 -26.04
CA ALA A 181 -10.89 0.72 -25.35
C ALA A 181 -12.19 0.37 -26.08
N THR A 182 -12.18 0.36 -27.42
CA THR A 182 -13.34 -0.06 -28.23
C THR A 182 -13.65 -1.54 -28.04
N LEU A 183 -12.65 -2.41 -27.95
CA LEU A 183 -12.86 -3.81 -27.56
C LEU A 183 -13.46 -3.91 -26.15
N LEU A 184 -12.96 -3.09 -25.22
CA LEU A 184 -13.42 -3.06 -23.83
C LEU A 184 -14.85 -2.52 -23.65
N GLU A 185 -15.53 -2.02 -24.69
CA GLU A 185 -16.95 -1.65 -24.61
C GLU A 185 -17.90 -2.84 -24.83
N ASP A 186 -17.41 -3.96 -25.39
CA ASP A 186 -18.22 -5.16 -25.60
C ASP A 186 -18.17 -6.07 -24.36
N VAL A 187 -19.20 -5.95 -23.51
CA VAL A 187 -19.36 -6.71 -22.26
C VAL A 187 -19.20 -8.21 -22.49
N GLY A 188 -19.87 -8.75 -23.51
CA GLY A 188 -19.89 -10.20 -23.77
C GLY A 188 -18.52 -10.73 -24.16
N VAL A 189 -17.83 -10.01 -25.03
CA VAL A 189 -16.46 -10.37 -25.47
C VAL A 189 -15.47 -10.30 -24.32
N VAL A 190 -15.50 -9.22 -23.54
CA VAL A 190 -14.56 -9.00 -22.44
C VAL A 190 -14.71 -10.07 -21.36
N VAL A 191 -15.95 -10.38 -20.96
CA VAL A 191 -16.24 -11.41 -19.96
C VAL A 191 -15.80 -12.78 -20.45
N SER A 192 -16.11 -13.13 -21.70
CA SER A 192 -15.75 -14.41 -22.30
C SER A 192 -14.24 -14.59 -22.39
N LEU A 193 -13.51 -13.58 -22.89
CA LEU A 193 -12.06 -13.60 -22.97
C LEU A 193 -11.41 -13.71 -21.58
N ALA A 194 -11.88 -12.94 -20.60
CA ALA A 194 -11.34 -12.99 -19.24
C ALA A 194 -11.53 -14.38 -18.61
N ARG A 195 -12.70 -14.99 -18.77
CA ARG A 195 -13.00 -16.34 -18.27
C ARG A 195 -12.14 -17.41 -18.96
N CYS A 196 -12.13 -17.45 -20.29
CA CYS A 196 -11.37 -18.43 -21.05
C CYS A 196 -9.87 -18.36 -20.76
N LEU A 197 -9.27 -17.18 -20.80
CA LEU A 197 -7.82 -17.00 -20.63
C LEU A 197 -7.35 -17.31 -19.20
N LEU A 198 -8.22 -17.16 -18.21
CA LEU A 198 -7.95 -17.48 -16.81
C LEU A 198 -8.35 -18.92 -16.40
N GLY A 199 -8.71 -19.75 -17.39
CA GLY A 199 -8.87 -21.20 -17.21
C GLY A 199 -10.30 -21.65 -16.89
N GLN A 200 -11.30 -20.79 -17.05
CA GLN A 200 -12.72 -21.18 -16.99
C GLN A 200 -13.19 -21.62 -18.38
N ARG A 201 -14.03 -22.65 -18.43
CA ARG A 201 -14.67 -23.08 -19.69
C ARG A 201 -15.94 -22.24 -19.91
N THR A 202 -16.08 -21.65 -21.08
CA THR A 202 -17.31 -20.99 -21.53
C THR A 202 -17.74 -21.59 -22.86
N GLU A 203 -19.04 -21.54 -23.16
CA GLU A 203 -19.58 -21.94 -24.47
C GLU A 203 -19.63 -20.75 -25.45
N ASP A 204 -19.18 -19.57 -25.00
CA ASP A 204 -19.29 -18.30 -25.74
C ASP A 204 -18.19 -18.13 -26.80
N LEU A 205 -17.08 -18.88 -26.71
CA LEU A 205 -15.98 -18.92 -27.66
C LEU A 205 -15.65 -20.36 -28.05
N SER A 206 -15.29 -20.59 -29.31
CA SER A 206 -14.88 -21.92 -29.77
C SER A 206 -13.55 -22.36 -29.13
N ALA A 207 -13.38 -23.66 -28.89
CA ALA A 207 -12.18 -24.18 -28.25
C ALA A 207 -10.92 -23.88 -29.10
N GLU A 208 -11.06 -23.97 -30.43
CA GLU A 208 -9.96 -23.75 -31.36
C GLU A 208 -9.45 -22.30 -31.32
N ILE A 209 -10.33 -21.30 -31.15
CA ILE A 209 -9.87 -19.90 -31.01
C ILE A 209 -9.22 -19.65 -29.65
N VAL A 210 -9.74 -20.25 -28.57
CA VAL A 210 -9.12 -20.11 -27.24
C VAL A 210 -7.72 -20.72 -27.19
N ASP A 211 -7.53 -21.88 -27.85
CA ASP A 211 -6.23 -22.52 -27.98
C ASP A 211 -5.26 -21.65 -28.80
N ARG A 212 -5.71 -21.10 -29.94
CA ARG A 212 -4.91 -20.17 -30.75
C ARG A 212 -4.50 -18.92 -29.97
N LEU A 213 -5.44 -18.29 -29.26
CA LEU A 213 -5.17 -17.12 -28.43
C LEU A 213 -4.19 -17.44 -27.30
N SER A 214 -4.35 -18.60 -26.65
CA SER A 214 -3.47 -19.04 -25.56
C SER A 214 -2.05 -19.28 -26.08
N PHE A 215 -1.90 -19.93 -27.23
CA PHE A 215 -0.61 -20.14 -27.88
C PHE A 215 0.09 -18.83 -28.22
N ASP A 216 -0.64 -17.88 -28.83
CA ASP A 216 -0.07 -16.59 -29.20
C ASP A 216 0.33 -15.75 -27.97
N LEU A 217 -0.50 -15.75 -26.91
CA LEU A 217 -0.18 -15.12 -25.63
C LEU A 217 1.04 -15.76 -24.94
N GLU A 218 1.21 -17.08 -25.06
CA GLU A 218 2.37 -17.79 -24.52
C GLU A 218 3.66 -17.53 -25.31
N SER A 219 3.54 -17.28 -26.61
CA SER A 219 4.67 -16.94 -27.50
C SER A 219 5.29 -15.57 -27.17
N ASP A 220 4.51 -14.64 -26.59
CA ASP A 220 4.99 -13.34 -26.13
C ASP A 220 5.42 -13.38 -24.65
N ALA A 221 6.70 -13.10 -24.37
CA ALA A 221 7.25 -13.21 -23.02
C ALA A 221 6.65 -12.23 -21.99
N LEU A 222 6.08 -11.09 -22.42
CA LEU A 222 5.39 -10.14 -21.56
C LEU A 222 3.95 -10.57 -21.31
N ALA A 223 3.23 -10.97 -22.37
CA ALA A 223 1.85 -11.44 -22.25
C ALA A 223 1.76 -12.74 -21.44
N ARG A 224 2.67 -13.70 -21.68
CA ARG A 224 2.80 -14.94 -20.90
C ARG A 224 2.96 -14.68 -19.41
N ARG A 225 3.82 -13.72 -19.05
CA ARG A 225 4.02 -13.33 -17.64
C ARG A 225 2.75 -12.73 -17.04
N GLY A 226 2.07 -11.83 -17.76
CA GLY A 226 0.82 -11.22 -17.32
C GLY A 226 -0.28 -12.26 -17.06
N VAL A 227 -0.50 -13.18 -18.00
CA VAL A 227 -1.51 -14.25 -17.86
C VAL A 227 -1.12 -15.25 -16.76
N ALA A 228 0.17 -15.58 -16.60
CA ALA A 228 0.63 -16.46 -15.53
C ALA A 228 0.42 -15.85 -14.13
N VAL A 229 0.71 -14.56 -13.96
CA VAL A 229 0.44 -13.80 -12.74
C VAL A 229 -1.07 -13.79 -12.45
N ALA A 230 -1.88 -13.45 -13.45
CA ALA A 230 -3.33 -13.44 -13.33
C ALA A 230 -3.88 -14.80 -12.89
N ARG A 231 -3.45 -15.91 -13.53
CA ARG A 231 -3.83 -17.28 -13.16
C ARG A 231 -3.36 -17.64 -11.75
N SER A 232 -2.20 -17.17 -11.31
CA SER A 232 -1.70 -17.38 -9.96
C SER A 232 -2.55 -16.68 -8.91
N ILE A 233 -2.95 -15.42 -9.18
CA ILE A 233 -3.84 -14.64 -8.31
C ILE A 233 -5.20 -15.32 -8.20
N GLN A 234 -5.79 -15.74 -9.33
CA GLN A 234 -7.09 -16.43 -9.32
C GLN A 234 -7.04 -17.77 -8.57
N ARG A 235 -5.92 -18.51 -8.65
CA ARG A 235 -5.72 -19.73 -7.86
C ARG A 235 -5.60 -19.47 -6.35
N ALA A 236 -4.97 -18.38 -5.95
CA ALA A 236 -4.90 -17.96 -4.55
C ALA A 236 -6.26 -17.48 -4.00
N SER A 237 -7.11 -16.91 -4.84
CA SER A 237 -8.48 -16.53 -4.47
C SER A 237 -9.43 -17.73 -4.39
N ALA A 238 -9.23 -18.79 -5.18
CA ALA A 238 -10.06 -20.00 -5.17
C ALA A 238 -9.91 -20.84 -3.88
N SER A 239 -8.80 -20.72 -3.14
CA SER A 239 -8.61 -21.39 -1.85
C SER A 239 -9.37 -20.76 -0.68
N HIS A 240 -10.00 -19.60 -0.88
CA HIS A 240 -10.81 -18.88 0.11
C HIS A 240 -12.33 -18.96 -0.17
N GLY A 241 -12.76 -19.75 -1.16
CA GLY A 241 -14.16 -19.88 -1.58
C GLY A 241 -14.96 -20.90 -0.77
N GLY A 242 -15.20 -20.62 0.51
CA GLY A 242 -16.20 -21.32 1.33
C GLY A 242 -17.35 -20.36 1.64
N THR A 243 -18.55 -20.74 1.25
CA THR A 243 -19.82 -20.04 1.51
C THR A 243 -19.93 -19.69 3.01
N LEU A 244 -19.76 -18.41 3.34
CA LEU A 244 -20.06 -17.91 4.68
C LEU A 244 -21.58 -17.86 4.85
N GLN A 245 -22.14 -18.95 5.38
CA GLN A 245 -23.12 -18.75 6.46
C GLN A 245 -22.40 -17.91 7.51
N VAL A 246 -22.92 -16.75 7.86
CA VAL A 246 -22.45 -15.97 9.01
C VAL A 246 -22.58 -16.88 10.23
N PRO A 247 -21.49 -17.45 10.77
CA PRO A 247 -21.55 -17.91 12.14
C PRO A 247 -21.57 -16.63 12.97
N SER A 248 -22.26 -16.64 14.10
CA SER A 248 -21.96 -15.71 15.18
C SER A 248 -20.43 -15.70 15.37
N ALA A 249 -19.77 -14.60 14.97
CA ALA A 249 -18.33 -14.48 15.10
C ALA A 249 -17.99 -14.36 16.60
N PRO A 250 -17.01 -15.12 17.12
CA PRO A 250 -16.66 -15.11 18.54
C PRO A 250 -16.09 -13.76 18.98
N GLU A 251 -16.31 -13.39 20.25
CA GLU A 251 -15.71 -12.23 20.93
C GLU A 251 -14.16 -12.26 20.85
N THR A 252 -13.52 -11.09 20.71
CA THR A 252 -12.05 -10.96 20.75
C THR A 252 -11.62 -10.86 22.22
N ARG A 253 -11.56 -12.01 22.91
CA ARG A 253 -11.19 -12.08 24.33
C ARG A 253 -9.67 -11.96 24.51
N GLY A 254 -9.24 -10.87 25.13
CA GLY A 254 -7.88 -10.72 25.63
C GLY A 254 -7.59 -11.58 26.86
N SER A 255 -6.33 -11.61 27.25
CA SER A 255 -5.86 -12.33 28.42
C SER A 255 -4.80 -11.55 29.19
N LEU A 256 -4.62 -11.96 30.43
CA LEU A 256 -3.69 -11.34 31.37
C LEU A 256 -2.55 -12.31 31.70
N HIS A 257 -1.36 -11.75 31.86
CA HIS A 257 -0.16 -12.45 32.34
C HIS A 257 0.56 -11.58 33.36
N LEU A 258 1.32 -12.23 34.23
CA LEU A 258 2.26 -11.56 35.11
C LEU A 258 3.67 -11.88 34.65
N ARG A 259 4.52 -10.87 34.55
CA ARG A 259 5.95 -11.02 34.26
C ARG A 259 6.79 -10.42 35.36
N ARG A 260 7.79 -11.16 35.81
CA ARG A 260 8.75 -10.75 36.83
C ARG A 260 10.07 -10.38 36.16
N THR A 261 10.53 -9.16 36.37
CA THR A 261 11.78 -8.63 35.80
C THR A 261 12.53 -7.83 36.86
N ASN A 262 13.83 -8.06 37.05
CA ASN A 262 14.69 -7.30 37.96
C ASN A 262 14.14 -7.09 39.38
N GLY A 263 13.41 -8.08 39.92
CA GLY A 263 12.82 -8.00 41.26
C GLY A 263 11.43 -7.35 41.35
N GLY A 264 10.92 -6.74 40.28
CA GLY A 264 9.55 -6.21 40.18
C GLY A 264 8.60 -7.15 39.43
N VAL A 265 7.30 -6.99 39.66
CA VAL A 265 6.23 -7.70 38.93
C VAL A 265 5.52 -6.70 38.02
N SER A 266 5.17 -7.11 36.81
CA SER A 266 4.42 -6.35 35.82
C SER A 266 3.18 -7.14 35.39
N LEU A 267 2.04 -6.47 35.31
CA LEU A 267 0.82 -7.02 34.70
C LEU A 267 0.85 -6.71 33.22
N GLU A 268 0.66 -7.72 32.38
CA GLU A 268 0.63 -7.58 30.93
C GLU A 268 -0.71 -8.10 30.40
N ALA A 269 -1.21 -7.46 29.35
CA ALA A 269 -2.33 -7.93 28.58
C ALA A 269 -1.91 -8.20 27.14
N HIS A 270 -2.64 -9.06 26.45
CA HIS A 270 -2.66 -9.05 25.00
C HIS A 270 -4.01 -9.52 24.48
N PHE A 271 -4.25 -9.18 23.22
CA PHE A 271 -5.39 -9.67 22.45
C PHE A 271 -4.90 -10.68 21.41
N PRO A 272 -5.71 -11.67 21.03
CA PRO A 272 -5.35 -12.56 19.93
C PRO A 272 -5.19 -11.77 18.63
N PRO A 273 -4.27 -12.18 17.73
CA PRO A 273 -4.09 -11.51 16.45
C PRO A 273 -5.37 -11.59 15.62
N LEU A 274 -5.76 -10.46 15.02
CA LEU A 274 -6.89 -10.40 14.10
C LEU A 274 -6.51 -10.98 12.73
N GLU A 275 -7.53 -11.35 11.95
CA GLU A 275 -7.39 -11.70 10.53
C GLU A 275 -6.60 -10.60 9.78
N PRO A 276 -5.55 -10.92 8.99
CA PRO A 276 -4.62 -9.93 8.44
C PRO A 276 -5.28 -8.75 7.71
N ASP A 277 -6.32 -9.01 6.92
CA ASP A 277 -7.03 -7.96 6.19
C ASP A 277 -7.81 -7.03 7.12
N THR A 278 -8.42 -7.59 8.17
CA THR A 278 -9.10 -6.82 9.21
C THR A 278 -8.09 -6.05 10.05
N ALA A 279 -6.99 -6.67 10.46
CA ALA A 279 -5.91 -6.04 11.22
C ALA A 279 -5.32 -4.84 10.47
N ASN A 280 -5.00 -5.00 9.18
CA ASN A 280 -4.41 -3.95 8.36
C ASN A 280 -5.40 -2.79 8.12
N ARG A 281 -6.67 -3.10 7.84
CA ARG A 281 -7.73 -2.09 7.69
C ARG A 281 -7.93 -1.29 8.98
N LEU A 282 -8.11 -1.98 10.11
CA LEU A 282 -8.30 -1.35 11.42
C LEU A 282 -7.07 -0.52 11.79
N ARG A 283 -5.85 -1.03 11.53
CA ARG A 283 -4.60 -0.32 11.79
C ARG A 283 -4.52 1.00 11.02
N GLY A 284 -4.81 0.97 9.71
CA GLY A 284 -4.87 2.18 8.89
C GLY A 284 -5.91 3.18 9.43
N ALA A 285 -7.11 2.70 9.77
CA ALA A 285 -8.18 3.54 10.31
C ALA A 285 -7.83 4.17 11.67
N LEU A 286 -7.19 3.42 12.57
CA LEU A 286 -6.84 3.91 13.91
C LEU A 286 -5.62 4.83 13.87
N ARG A 287 -4.62 4.54 13.03
CA ARG A 287 -3.45 5.42 12.81
C ARG A 287 -3.84 6.78 12.25
N ARG A 288 -4.74 6.82 11.25
CA ARG A 288 -5.28 8.07 10.67
C ARG A 288 -5.80 9.05 11.72
N ARG A 289 -6.33 8.50 12.82
CA ARG A 289 -6.98 9.24 13.90
C ARG A 289 -6.13 9.34 15.17
N ARG A 290 -4.86 8.90 15.12
CA ARG A 290 -3.97 8.85 16.29
C ARG A 290 -4.59 8.08 17.48
N PHE A 291 -5.44 7.09 17.19
CA PHE A 291 -6.20 6.38 18.21
C PHE A 291 -5.27 5.53 19.09
N SER A 292 -5.25 5.85 20.37
CA SER A 292 -4.55 5.11 21.42
C SER A 292 -5.44 5.07 22.66
N PRO A 293 -6.25 4.02 22.86
CA PRO A 293 -7.26 3.99 23.90
C PRO A 293 -6.64 3.82 25.28
N ARG A 294 -7.29 4.39 26.31
CA ARG A 294 -7.08 3.98 27.70
C ARG A 294 -8.02 2.81 27.99
N LEU A 295 -7.47 1.67 28.36
CA LEU A 295 -8.30 0.51 28.69
C LEU A 295 -9.11 0.82 29.95
N TRP A 296 -10.42 0.65 29.86
CA TRP A 296 -11.40 1.05 30.89
C TRP A 296 -11.32 2.52 31.32
N GLY A 297 -10.60 3.37 30.58
CA GLY A 297 -10.33 4.76 30.96
C GLY A 297 -9.25 4.93 32.05
N LEU A 298 -8.67 3.83 32.54
CA LEU A 298 -7.83 3.80 33.75
C LEU A 298 -6.36 3.46 33.48
N THR A 299 -6.03 2.95 32.29
CA THR A 299 -4.63 2.66 31.93
C THR A 299 -3.96 3.83 31.23
N ALA A 300 -2.64 3.79 31.13
CA ALA A 300 -1.93 4.54 30.08
C ALA A 300 -2.51 4.21 28.70
N ARG A 301 -2.46 5.17 27.76
CA ARG A 301 -2.93 4.95 26.38
C ARG A 301 -2.10 3.83 25.75
N VAL A 302 -2.78 2.81 25.22
CA VAL A 302 -2.13 1.70 24.51
C VAL A 302 -2.11 2.07 23.03
N PRO A 303 -0.94 2.10 22.36
CA PRO A 303 -0.88 2.33 20.93
C PRO A 303 -1.73 1.30 20.18
N SER A 304 -2.54 1.76 19.22
CA SER A 304 -3.40 0.86 18.43
C SER A 304 -2.63 -0.24 17.72
N ASP A 305 -1.38 0.02 17.31
CA ASP A 305 -0.50 -0.99 16.71
C ASP A 305 -0.17 -2.12 17.68
N GLN A 306 0.15 -1.77 18.93
CA GLN A 306 0.44 -2.73 19.99
C GLN A 306 -0.82 -3.51 20.39
N LEU A 307 -1.97 -2.85 20.42
CA LEU A 307 -3.27 -3.47 20.70
C LEU A 307 -3.66 -4.52 19.65
N LEU A 308 -3.35 -4.27 18.37
CA LEU A 308 -3.65 -5.16 17.24
C LEU A 308 -2.52 -6.14 16.91
N SER A 309 -1.42 -6.11 17.66
CA SER A 309 -0.19 -6.84 17.32
C SER A 309 -0.23 -8.34 17.65
N GLY A 310 -1.09 -8.75 18.59
CA GLY A 310 -1.00 -10.07 19.19
C GLY A 310 0.08 -10.22 20.26
N LEU A 311 0.87 -9.17 20.53
CA LEU A 311 1.98 -9.19 21.48
C LEU A 311 1.55 -8.69 22.88
N PRO A 312 2.19 -9.20 23.96
CA PRO A 312 2.03 -8.67 25.31
C PRO A 312 2.38 -7.18 25.41
N PHE A 313 1.56 -6.44 26.15
CA PHE A 313 1.79 -5.06 26.52
C PHE A 313 1.51 -4.83 27.99
N ALA A 314 2.32 -4.01 28.64
CA ALA A 314 2.20 -3.75 30.07
C ALA A 314 0.95 -2.91 30.39
N LEU A 315 0.22 -3.33 31.41
CA LEU A 315 -0.86 -2.59 32.03
C LEU A 315 -0.34 -1.88 33.27
N LYS A 316 -0.37 -0.55 33.26
CA LYS A 316 -0.22 0.27 34.46
C LYS A 316 -1.62 0.68 34.93
N LEU A 317 -2.06 0.14 36.06
CA LEU A 317 -3.37 0.43 36.67
C LEU A 317 -3.20 1.45 37.78
N THR A 318 -3.93 2.57 37.69
CA THR A 318 -4.05 3.54 38.79
C THR A 318 -5.14 3.12 39.78
N GLU A 319 -6.23 2.54 39.28
CA GLU A 319 -7.36 2.01 40.04
C GLU A 319 -7.87 0.68 39.45
N VAL A 320 -8.76 -0.02 40.16
CA VAL A 320 -9.38 -1.26 39.68
C VAL A 320 -10.67 -0.95 38.92
N PRO A 321 -10.82 -1.34 37.64
CA PRO A 321 -12.02 -1.10 36.85
C PRO A 321 -13.26 -1.80 37.43
N SER A 322 -14.43 -1.19 37.25
CA SER A 322 -15.71 -1.81 37.56
C SER A 322 -15.99 -2.97 36.58
N PRO A 323 -16.67 -4.05 37.01
CA PRO A 323 -17.00 -5.18 36.12
C PRO A 323 -17.78 -4.79 34.86
N ASP A 324 -18.57 -3.73 34.93
CA ASP A 324 -19.44 -3.27 33.84
C ASP A 324 -18.78 -2.23 32.92
N THR A 325 -17.52 -1.83 33.20
CA THR A 325 -16.83 -0.83 32.37
C THR A 325 -16.38 -1.43 31.05
N HIS A 326 -16.77 -0.82 29.93
CA HIS A 326 -16.27 -1.22 28.61
C HIS A 326 -14.75 -1.05 28.51
N VAL A 327 -14.09 -1.96 27.78
CA VAL A 327 -12.63 -1.93 27.56
C VAL A 327 -12.20 -0.62 26.88
N PHE A 328 -13.03 -0.06 26.01
CA PHE A 328 -12.77 1.19 25.30
C PHE A 328 -13.88 2.21 25.56
N PRO A 329 -13.84 2.97 26.68
CA PRO A 329 -14.85 3.97 26.97
C PRO A 329 -14.74 5.21 26.06
N ASP A 330 -13.52 5.54 25.59
CA ASP A 330 -13.22 6.70 24.74
C ASP A 330 -13.31 6.40 23.23
N LEU A 331 -14.18 5.46 22.84
CA LEU A 331 -14.45 5.18 21.42
C LEU A 331 -15.23 6.36 20.82
N ASP A 332 -14.53 7.43 20.44
CA ASP A 332 -15.14 8.56 19.75
C ASP A 332 -15.83 8.08 18.46
N LEU A 333 -17.16 8.16 18.47
CA LEU A 333 -18.04 7.57 17.47
C LEU A 333 -17.97 8.30 16.11
N GLU A 334 -17.22 9.41 16.02
CA GLU A 334 -17.17 10.23 14.82
C GLU A 334 -16.13 9.73 13.81
N GLY A 335 -16.64 9.21 12.69
CA GLY A 335 -15.88 9.05 11.46
C GLY A 335 -15.24 7.69 11.24
N LEU A 336 -15.21 6.77 12.22
CA LEU A 336 -14.79 5.37 11.99
C LEU A 336 -15.87 4.60 11.18
N ASP A 337 -15.43 3.68 10.32
CA ASP A 337 -16.35 2.84 9.57
C ASP A 337 -17.19 1.96 10.52
N PRO A 338 -18.50 1.80 10.31
CA PRO A 338 -19.35 0.98 11.19
C PRO A 338 -18.85 -0.47 11.36
N GLN A 339 -18.18 -1.05 10.36
CA GLN A 339 -17.61 -2.38 10.48
C GLN A 339 -16.40 -2.40 11.42
N ASP A 340 -15.55 -1.38 11.37
CA ASP A 340 -14.37 -1.27 12.22
C ASP A 340 -14.75 -0.95 13.67
N LEU A 341 -15.76 -0.09 13.88
CA LEU A 341 -16.37 0.14 15.20
C LEU A 341 -16.93 -1.16 15.77
N ALA A 342 -17.66 -1.93 14.96
CA ALA A 342 -18.20 -3.21 15.39
C ALA A 342 -17.11 -4.21 15.79
N VAL A 343 -15.92 -4.16 15.17
CA VAL A 343 -14.78 -4.98 15.59
C VAL A 343 -14.22 -4.50 16.93
N LEU A 344 -14.03 -3.18 17.12
CA LEU A 344 -13.50 -2.62 18.37
C LEU A 344 -14.42 -2.87 19.56
N HIS A 345 -15.74 -2.79 19.38
CA HIS A 345 -16.71 -3.13 20.43
C HIS A 345 -16.70 -4.60 20.87
N ARG A 346 -16.07 -5.50 20.10
CA ARG A 346 -15.96 -6.93 20.45
C ARG A 346 -14.73 -7.27 21.29
N PHE A 347 -13.85 -6.31 21.55
CA PHE A 347 -12.69 -6.54 22.42
C PHE A 347 -13.16 -6.62 23.86
N GLU A 348 -12.90 -7.77 24.49
CA GLU A 348 -13.16 -7.97 25.91
C GLU A 348 -11.87 -8.30 26.64
N LEU A 349 -11.66 -7.64 27.77
CA LEU A 349 -10.59 -7.96 28.72
C LEU A 349 -11.23 -7.92 30.10
N ARG A 350 -11.18 -9.03 30.84
CA ARG A 350 -11.82 -9.15 32.15
C ARG A 350 -10.78 -9.12 33.26
N LEU A 351 -10.95 -8.18 34.18
CA LEU A 351 -10.12 -8.02 35.38
C LEU A 351 -11.01 -8.20 36.63
N GLU A 352 -11.53 -9.42 36.82
CA GLU A 352 -12.33 -9.79 37.98
C GLU A 352 -11.44 -10.38 39.07
N LEU A 353 -11.17 -9.61 40.12
CA LEU A 353 -10.30 -10.03 41.22
C LEU A 353 -11.03 -10.92 42.23
N PRO A 354 -10.33 -11.84 42.91
CA PRO A 354 -8.90 -12.14 42.77
C PRO A 354 -8.59 -13.06 41.57
N LEU A 355 -7.45 -12.82 40.91
CA LEU A 355 -7.00 -13.58 39.74
C LEU A 355 -5.82 -14.50 40.07
N LEU A 356 -5.91 -15.76 39.66
CA LEU A 356 -4.83 -16.73 39.85
C LEU A 356 -4.02 -16.91 38.56
N PHE A 357 -2.70 -16.97 38.67
CA PHE A 357 -1.76 -17.15 37.57
C PHE A 357 -0.83 -18.35 37.84
N ALA A 358 -0.63 -19.22 36.86
CA ALA A 358 0.25 -20.36 36.97
C ALA A 358 1.68 -20.00 36.51
N VAL A 359 2.67 -20.13 37.40
CA VAL A 359 4.06 -19.66 37.21
C VAL A 359 4.83 -20.57 36.25
N GLY A 360 5.44 -20.02 35.20
CA GLY A 360 6.24 -20.74 34.21
C GLY A 360 7.39 -21.55 34.81
N ALA A 361 7.96 -22.46 34.00
CA ALA A 361 9.11 -23.25 34.44
C ALA A 361 10.38 -22.39 34.64
N ASP A 362 10.44 -21.25 33.95
CA ASP A 362 11.47 -20.21 34.09
C ASP A 362 11.30 -19.38 35.37
N GLY A 363 10.12 -19.40 36.01
CA GLY A 363 9.81 -18.58 37.17
C GLY A 363 9.63 -17.08 36.85
N GLU A 364 9.68 -16.71 35.56
CA GLU A 364 9.65 -15.31 35.13
C GLU A 364 8.26 -14.89 34.62
N VAL A 365 7.51 -15.80 33.98
CA VAL A 365 6.19 -15.49 33.41
C VAL A 365 5.12 -16.39 34.01
N ALA A 366 4.06 -15.81 34.57
CA ALA A 366 2.89 -16.53 35.06
C ALA A 366 1.65 -16.21 34.21
N ARG A 367 0.89 -17.23 33.82
CA ARG A 367 -0.28 -17.09 32.93
C ARG A 367 -1.58 -17.26 33.69
N GLN A 368 -2.60 -16.47 33.40
CA GLN A 368 -3.90 -16.55 34.07
C GLN A 368 -4.49 -17.97 34.00
N VAL A 369 -4.93 -18.48 35.14
CA VAL A 369 -5.64 -19.77 35.26
C VAL A 369 -7.08 -19.57 34.82
N ARG A 370 -7.55 -20.41 33.89
CA ARG A 370 -8.96 -20.46 33.46
C ARG A 370 -9.59 -21.76 33.95
N GLY A 371 -10.60 -21.65 34.82
CA GLY A 371 -11.28 -22.79 35.44
C GLY A 371 -10.82 -23.09 36.88
N ASN A 372 -11.45 -24.07 37.53
CA ASN A 372 -11.32 -24.27 38.98
C ASN A 372 -10.39 -25.44 39.36
N ASP A 373 -9.84 -26.20 38.41
CA ASP A 373 -8.93 -27.31 38.69
C ASP A 373 -7.47 -26.87 38.49
N VAL A 374 -6.63 -27.02 39.53
CA VAL A 374 -5.21 -26.64 39.50
C VAL A 374 -4.31 -27.80 39.92
N THR A 375 -3.06 -27.82 39.45
CA THR A 375 -2.11 -28.88 39.78
C THR A 375 -1.38 -28.56 41.09
N GLY A 376 -1.25 -29.55 41.97
CA GLY A 376 -0.49 -29.41 43.21
C GLY A 376 1.04 -29.32 43.02
N HIS A 377 1.53 -29.41 41.78
CA HIS A 377 2.96 -29.50 41.47
C HIS A 377 3.57 -28.21 40.91
N ARG A 378 2.81 -27.10 40.88
CA ARG A 378 3.23 -25.83 40.30
C ARG A 378 3.02 -24.68 41.29
N LEU A 379 3.89 -23.67 41.24
CA LEU A 379 3.67 -22.43 41.97
C LEU A 379 2.62 -21.57 41.26
N TYR A 380 1.87 -20.82 42.04
CA TYR A 380 0.87 -19.88 41.55
C TYR A 380 1.12 -18.48 42.08
N TRP A 381 0.81 -17.48 41.27
CA TRP A 381 0.77 -16.08 41.69
C TRP A 381 -0.69 -15.64 41.75
N LEU A 382 -1.12 -15.13 42.90
CA LEU A 382 -2.44 -14.60 43.15
C LEU A 382 -2.38 -13.07 43.09
N LEU A 383 -3.17 -12.47 42.23
CA LEU A 383 -3.35 -11.03 42.15
C LEU A 383 -4.64 -10.64 42.86
N GLU A 384 -4.54 -9.80 43.89
CA GLU A 384 -5.67 -9.35 44.71
C GLU A 384 -5.52 -7.89 45.14
N ARG A 385 -6.56 -7.31 45.76
CA ARG A 385 -6.52 -5.94 46.27
C ARG A 385 -5.59 -5.82 47.48
N ASN A 386 -4.84 -4.73 47.59
CA ASN A 386 -3.92 -4.49 48.70
C ASN A 386 -4.57 -4.52 50.10
N SER A 387 -5.87 -4.24 50.20
CA SER A 387 -6.61 -4.21 51.47
C SER A 387 -7.02 -5.57 52.03
N GLU A 388 -6.89 -6.66 51.28
CA GLU A 388 -7.20 -8.00 51.79
C GLU A 388 -6.03 -8.50 52.66
N GLU A 389 -6.22 -9.41 53.61
CA GLU A 389 -5.11 -10.05 54.36
C GLU A 389 -5.21 -11.58 54.18
N ARG A 390 -4.18 -12.20 53.61
CA ARG A 390 -4.07 -13.66 53.50
C ARG A 390 -2.86 -14.18 54.27
N ARG A 391 -3.13 -14.96 55.32
CA ARG A 391 -2.09 -15.56 56.17
C ARG A 391 -1.41 -16.72 55.44
N GLY A 392 -0.07 -16.70 55.39
CA GLY A 392 0.75 -17.81 54.89
C GLY A 392 1.16 -17.74 53.42
N ALA A 393 0.91 -16.62 52.72
CA ALA A 393 1.35 -16.39 51.34
C ALA A 393 2.49 -15.33 51.29
N LYS A 394 3.46 -15.52 50.40
CA LYS A 394 4.63 -14.64 50.27
C LYS A 394 4.34 -13.53 49.25
N VAL A 395 4.58 -12.26 49.60
CA VAL A 395 4.45 -11.15 48.64
C VAL A 395 5.58 -11.22 47.60
N VAL A 396 5.20 -11.23 46.33
CA VAL A 396 6.11 -11.24 45.17
C VAL A 396 6.37 -9.83 44.66
N GLY A 397 5.37 -8.96 44.74
CA GLY A 397 5.46 -7.56 44.35
C GLY A 397 4.09 -6.85 44.40
N GLU A 398 4.11 -5.54 44.18
CA GLU A 398 2.91 -4.68 44.16
C GLU A 398 2.73 -4.05 42.76
N LEU A 399 1.48 -3.83 42.37
CA LEU A 399 1.02 -3.40 41.05
C LEU A 399 -0.08 -2.34 41.23
N GLY A 400 0.31 -1.13 41.64
CA GLY A 400 -0.63 -0.05 41.96
C GLY A 400 -1.57 -0.45 43.12
N PRO A 401 -2.90 -0.53 42.91
CA PRO A 401 -3.85 -0.93 43.95
C PRO A 401 -3.84 -2.45 44.27
N LEU A 402 -3.02 -3.22 43.56
CA LEU A 402 -2.98 -4.68 43.64
C LEU A 402 -1.67 -5.19 44.25
N ARG A 403 -1.72 -6.35 44.90
CA ARG A 403 -0.54 -7.12 45.28
C ARG A 403 -0.55 -8.49 44.63
N CYS A 404 0.65 -8.97 44.34
CA CYS A 404 0.91 -10.30 43.84
C CYS A 404 1.47 -11.18 44.96
N LEU A 405 0.78 -12.27 45.29
CA LEU A 405 1.16 -13.24 46.31
C LEU A 405 1.57 -14.58 45.68
N GLU A 406 2.60 -15.23 46.18
CA GLU A 406 2.99 -16.58 45.79
C GLU A 406 2.27 -17.61 46.65
N LEU A 407 1.60 -18.55 45.99
CA LEU A 407 0.91 -19.68 46.57
C LEU A 407 1.61 -20.97 46.14
N ASP A 408 2.16 -21.70 47.12
CA ASP A 408 2.64 -23.06 46.92
C ASP A 408 1.55 -24.05 47.38
N PRO A 409 0.94 -24.82 46.45
CA PRO A 409 -0.06 -25.81 46.80
C PRO A 409 0.43 -26.91 47.77
N LYS A 410 1.75 -27.10 47.91
CA LYS A 410 2.35 -28.05 48.85
C LYS A 410 2.47 -27.52 50.27
N SER A 411 2.32 -26.21 50.45
CA SER A 411 2.32 -25.58 51.77
C SER A 411 0.90 -25.58 52.34
N ASP A 412 0.76 -25.77 53.65
CA ASP A 412 -0.56 -25.71 54.32
C ASP A 412 -1.26 -24.36 54.09
N GLY A 413 -0.49 -23.27 54.01
CA GLY A 413 -0.99 -21.93 53.73
C GLY A 413 -1.50 -21.77 52.29
N GLY A 414 -0.71 -22.19 51.30
CA GLY A 414 -1.08 -22.10 49.89
C GLY A 414 -2.22 -23.04 49.50
N ALA A 415 -2.26 -24.26 50.04
CA ALA A 415 -3.36 -25.20 49.82
C ALA A 415 -4.70 -24.67 50.34
N ARG A 416 -4.72 -24.11 51.56
CA ARG A 416 -5.91 -23.48 52.13
C ARG A 416 -6.35 -22.25 51.32
N ALA A 417 -5.41 -21.38 50.95
CA ALA A 417 -5.72 -20.19 50.16
C ALA A 417 -6.35 -20.52 48.80
N LEU A 418 -5.87 -21.57 48.12
CA LEU A 418 -6.46 -22.05 46.85
C LEU A 418 -7.87 -22.63 47.06
N ALA A 419 -8.08 -23.40 48.13
CA ALA A 419 -9.39 -23.96 48.46
C ALA A 419 -10.42 -22.87 48.81
N ASP A 420 -10.03 -21.86 49.58
CA ASP A 420 -10.89 -20.72 49.95
C ASP A 420 -11.32 -19.90 48.72
N LEU A 421 -10.49 -19.89 47.68
CA LEU A 421 -10.76 -19.27 46.38
C LEU A 421 -11.61 -20.15 45.44
N GLY A 422 -12.01 -21.35 45.88
CA GLY A 422 -12.81 -22.28 45.09
C GLY A 422 -12.02 -23.14 44.10
N TYR A 423 -10.69 -23.14 44.17
CA TYR A 423 -9.85 -24.01 43.34
C TYR A 423 -9.66 -25.40 43.98
N ARG A 424 -9.78 -26.44 43.16
CA ARG A 424 -9.51 -27.83 43.51
C ARG A 424 -8.08 -28.17 43.13
N VAL A 425 -7.23 -28.30 44.15
CA VAL A 425 -5.85 -28.75 43.97
C VAL A 425 -5.83 -30.26 43.78
N ARG A 426 -5.27 -30.73 42.65
CA ARG A 426 -5.11 -32.16 42.37
C ARG A 426 -3.64 -32.55 42.38
N PHE A 427 -3.32 -33.56 43.18
CA PHE A 427 -2.03 -34.24 43.22
C PHE A 427 -2.22 -35.62 42.58
N GLY A 428 -1.43 -35.95 41.55
CA GLY A 428 -1.60 -37.21 40.83
C GLY A 428 -1.11 -37.15 39.38
N VAL A 429 -1.60 -38.08 38.55
CA VAL A 429 -1.06 -38.31 37.20
C VAL A 429 -1.20 -37.06 36.33
N SER A 430 -0.10 -36.64 35.74
CA SER A 430 -0.08 -35.45 34.89
C SER A 430 0.82 -35.68 33.68
N VAL A 431 0.44 -35.15 32.53
CA VAL A 431 1.26 -35.15 31.31
C VAL A 431 1.49 -33.73 30.83
N ARG A 432 2.65 -33.51 30.23
CA ARG A 432 3.00 -32.27 29.51
C ARG A 432 3.03 -32.56 28.02
N PHE A 433 2.31 -31.77 27.24
CA PHE A 433 2.49 -31.72 25.79
C PHE A 433 3.87 -31.11 25.47
N ALA A 434 4.71 -31.87 24.79
CA ALA A 434 6.02 -31.50 24.30
C ALA A 434 6.01 -31.45 22.76
N GLY A 435 6.81 -30.52 22.21
CA GLY A 435 6.82 -30.17 20.79
C GLY A 435 6.54 -28.69 20.60
N THR A 436 6.14 -28.32 19.38
CA THR A 436 5.73 -26.98 18.95
C THR A 436 4.64 -26.40 19.87
N ALA A 437 4.63 -25.10 20.10
CA ALA A 437 3.62 -24.48 20.96
C ALA A 437 2.18 -24.68 20.40
N PRO A 438 1.15 -24.78 21.26
CA PRO A 438 -0.23 -24.56 20.83
C PRO A 438 -0.37 -23.23 20.08
N ILE A 439 -1.19 -23.21 19.02
CA ILE A 439 -1.51 -22.05 18.19
C ILE A 439 -2.22 -20.98 19.03
N SER A 440 -3.17 -21.41 19.85
CA SER A 440 -3.79 -20.60 20.90
C SER A 440 -3.61 -21.35 22.21
N ARG A 441 -2.79 -20.79 23.10
CA ARG A 441 -2.54 -21.35 24.44
C ARG A 441 -3.61 -20.96 25.46
N GLU A 442 -4.58 -20.14 25.05
CA GLU A 442 -5.33 -19.28 25.97
C GLU A 442 -6.85 -19.41 25.85
N ASP A 443 -7.31 -20.10 24.82
CA ASP A 443 -8.65 -20.62 24.79
C ASP A 443 -8.81 -21.64 25.92
N ALA A 444 -10.04 -21.81 26.42
CA ALA A 444 -10.36 -22.83 27.43
C ALA A 444 -9.95 -24.25 26.98
N ILE A 445 -9.72 -24.43 25.68
CA ILE A 445 -9.27 -25.66 25.03
C ILE A 445 -8.03 -25.31 24.17
N PRO A 446 -6.80 -25.76 24.51
CA PRO A 446 -5.60 -25.47 23.73
C PRO A 446 -5.72 -25.95 22.28
N ALA A 447 -5.32 -25.11 21.32
CA ALA A 447 -5.42 -25.42 19.89
C ALA A 447 -4.05 -25.82 19.29
N PHE A 448 -4.02 -26.85 18.46
CA PHE A 448 -2.83 -27.38 17.78
C PHE A 448 -3.09 -27.53 16.26
N VAL A 449 -2.03 -27.67 15.45
CA VAL A 449 -2.20 -27.89 14.01
C VAL A 449 -2.74 -29.30 13.77
N ALA A 450 -3.84 -29.43 13.05
CA ALA A 450 -4.37 -30.74 12.65
C ALA A 450 -3.36 -31.49 11.76
N GLY A 451 -3.10 -32.75 12.09
CA GLY A 451 -2.08 -33.60 11.46
C GLY A 451 -0.71 -33.56 12.13
N GLU A 452 -0.51 -32.73 13.16
CA GLU A 452 0.76 -32.62 13.86
C GLU A 452 0.93 -33.72 14.92
N GLU A 453 2.14 -34.27 15.02
CA GLU A 453 2.50 -35.22 16.08
C GLU A 453 2.89 -34.48 17.36
N ARG A 454 2.25 -34.86 18.47
CA ARG A 454 2.51 -34.34 19.82
C ARG A 454 3.11 -35.43 20.69
N VAL A 455 4.06 -35.04 21.53
CA VAL A 455 4.69 -35.95 22.49
C VAL A 455 4.16 -35.64 23.87
N LEU A 456 3.48 -36.59 24.50
CA LEU A 456 3.07 -36.50 25.89
C LEU A 456 4.20 -37.01 26.77
N VAL A 457 4.69 -36.13 27.63
CA VAL A 457 5.73 -36.46 28.60
C VAL A 457 5.08 -36.63 29.97
N PRO A 458 5.13 -37.82 30.59
CA PRO A 458 4.68 -38.01 31.96
C PRO A 458 5.42 -37.06 32.91
N GLN A 459 4.70 -36.46 33.85
CA GLN A 459 5.27 -35.56 34.86
C GLN A 459 5.34 -36.30 36.20
N ARG A 460 6.55 -36.71 36.59
CA ARG A 460 6.93 -37.21 37.92
C ARG A 460 6.01 -38.32 38.47
N LEU A 461 5.92 -39.42 37.74
CA LEU A 461 5.51 -40.71 38.30
C LEU A 461 6.67 -41.30 39.11
N SER A 462 6.35 -42.05 40.17
CA SER A 462 7.32 -42.90 40.88
C SER A 462 7.93 -43.91 39.89
N ASP A 463 9.25 -44.19 39.95
CA ASP A 463 9.88 -45.20 39.09
C ASP A 463 9.15 -46.56 39.27
N GLY A 464 8.38 -46.95 38.24
CA GLY A 464 7.61 -48.20 38.22
C GLY A 464 6.09 -48.08 37.99
N GLU A 465 5.50 -46.88 38.05
CA GLU A 465 4.07 -46.70 37.75
C GLU A 465 3.78 -46.73 36.24
N SER A 466 2.70 -47.41 35.85
CA SER A 466 2.21 -47.48 34.46
C SER A 466 1.25 -46.33 34.16
N LEU A 467 1.46 -45.65 33.03
CA LEU A 467 0.63 -44.57 32.53
C LEU A 467 -0.19 -45.07 31.34
N SER A 468 -1.51 -45.07 31.48
CA SER A 468 -2.41 -45.33 30.36
C SER A 468 -2.96 -44.02 29.80
N VAL A 469 -2.92 -43.88 28.48
CA VAL A 469 -3.39 -42.70 27.75
C VAL A 469 -4.44 -43.15 26.72
N SER A 470 -5.62 -42.54 26.76
CA SER A 470 -6.70 -42.78 25.79
C SER A 470 -7.00 -41.49 25.04
N LEU A 471 -6.87 -41.48 23.71
CA LEU A 471 -7.29 -40.36 22.87
C LEU A 471 -8.55 -40.75 22.10
N ASP A 472 -9.68 -40.09 22.38
CA ASP A 472 -10.99 -40.37 21.77
C ASP A 472 -11.38 -41.87 21.76
N GLY A 473 -10.96 -42.61 22.81
CA GLY A 473 -11.24 -44.03 22.97
C GLY A 473 -10.21 -44.99 22.36
N GLN A 474 -9.10 -44.49 21.81
CA GLN A 474 -7.95 -45.30 21.43
C GLN A 474 -6.90 -45.32 22.55
N ASP A 475 -6.64 -46.50 23.10
CA ASP A 475 -5.76 -46.68 24.25
C ASP A 475 -4.31 -46.95 23.82
N ALA A 476 -3.37 -46.24 24.46
CA ALA A 476 -1.95 -46.48 24.43
C ALA A 476 -1.42 -46.57 25.86
N VAL A 477 -0.71 -47.66 26.18
CA VAL A 477 -0.09 -47.86 27.50
C VAL A 477 1.40 -47.55 27.38
N ALA A 478 1.91 -46.73 28.29
CA ALA A 478 3.32 -46.39 28.40
C ALA A 478 3.80 -46.51 29.85
N SER A 479 5.06 -46.88 30.05
CA SER A 479 5.69 -46.79 31.38
C SER A 479 6.00 -45.34 31.75
N ALA A 480 6.22 -45.07 33.05
CA ALA A 480 6.63 -43.74 33.55
C ALA A 480 7.87 -43.13 32.85
N ALA A 481 8.71 -43.95 32.23
CA ALA A 481 9.93 -43.55 31.51
C ALA A 481 9.73 -43.37 29.99
N GLU A 482 8.55 -43.71 29.46
CA GLU A 482 8.24 -43.67 28.03
C GLU A 482 7.37 -42.45 27.69
N VAL A 483 7.55 -41.92 26.47
CA VAL A 483 6.74 -40.81 25.96
C VAL A 483 5.69 -41.32 24.99
N VAL A 484 4.47 -40.80 25.08
CA VAL A 484 3.36 -41.21 24.19
C VAL A 484 3.23 -40.22 23.05
N ARG A 485 3.25 -40.70 21.80
CA ARG A 485 2.96 -39.88 20.63
C ARG A 485 1.47 -39.89 20.32
N VAL A 486 0.89 -38.72 20.12
CA VAL A 486 -0.51 -38.53 19.72
C VAL A 486 -0.57 -37.61 18.50
N VAL A 487 -1.34 -38.01 17.49
CA VAL A 487 -1.59 -37.19 16.30
C VAL A 487 -2.80 -36.33 16.56
N VAL A 488 -2.67 -35.02 16.35
CA VAL A 488 -3.77 -34.07 16.51
C VAL A 488 -4.75 -34.25 15.35
N GLY A 489 -5.93 -34.80 15.60
CA GLY A 489 -7.05 -34.82 14.64
C GLY A 489 -7.61 -33.43 14.35
N ALA A 490 -8.59 -33.27 13.45
CA ALA A 490 -9.29 -32.00 13.28
C ALA A 490 -10.45 -31.87 14.28
N GLY A 491 -10.66 -30.70 14.88
CA GLY A 491 -11.73 -30.45 15.86
C GLY A 491 -11.33 -30.76 17.31
N ASP A 492 -12.30 -30.69 18.22
CA ASP A 492 -12.13 -30.96 19.66
C ASP A 492 -11.88 -32.45 19.92
N GLN A 493 -10.84 -32.73 20.71
CA GLN A 493 -10.38 -34.06 21.10
C GLN A 493 -10.24 -34.15 22.61
N ARG A 494 -10.49 -35.34 23.16
CA ARG A 494 -10.37 -35.62 24.59
C ARG A 494 -9.30 -36.66 24.82
N LEU A 495 -8.32 -36.27 25.61
CA LEU A 495 -7.22 -37.09 26.07
C LEU A 495 -7.45 -37.46 27.52
N GLN A 496 -7.70 -38.73 27.78
CA GLN A 496 -7.78 -39.26 29.13
C GLN A 496 -6.44 -39.89 29.51
N VAL A 497 -6.01 -39.64 30.73
CA VAL A 497 -4.73 -40.10 31.27
C VAL A 497 -5.00 -40.68 32.65
N PHE A 498 -4.62 -41.92 32.88
CA PHE A 498 -4.91 -42.61 34.13
C PHE A 498 -3.80 -43.60 34.50
N ASN A 499 -3.64 -43.83 35.81
CA ASN A 499 -2.90 -44.96 36.38
C ASN A 499 -3.88 -45.79 37.24
N GLU A 500 -3.38 -46.70 38.08
CA GLU A 500 -4.22 -47.55 38.94
C GLU A 500 -5.03 -46.76 39.99
N THR A 501 -4.61 -45.54 40.35
CA THR A 501 -5.16 -44.79 41.50
C THR A 501 -5.81 -43.45 41.14
N ASP A 502 -5.52 -42.89 39.96
CA ASP A 502 -5.95 -41.55 39.55
C ASP A 502 -6.27 -41.47 38.04
N ARG A 503 -7.19 -40.57 37.67
CA ARG A 503 -7.64 -40.33 36.29
C ARG A 503 -7.85 -38.85 36.03
N ARG A 504 -7.33 -38.39 34.89
CA ARG A 504 -7.44 -37.02 34.39
C ARG A 504 -7.89 -36.98 32.94
N GLU A 505 -8.51 -35.87 32.56
CA GLU A 505 -8.94 -35.59 31.19
C GLU A 505 -8.38 -34.23 30.76
N TYR A 506 -7.87 -34.17 29.53
CA TYR A 506 -7.35 -32.98 28.87
C TYR A 506 -8.10 -32.82 27.55
N THR A 507 -8.69 -31.65 27.33
CA THR A 507 -9.33 -31.33 26.05
C THR A 507 -8.38 -30.48 25.21
N PHE A 508 -8.25 -30.77 23.93
CA PHE A 508 -7.50 -29.91 22.99
C PHE A 508 -8.18 -29.91 21.61
N ARG A 509 -7.90 -28.90 20.78
CA ARG A 509 -8.54 -28.70 19.47
C ARG A 509 -7.51 -28.76 18.35
N GLY A 510 -7.78 -29.50 17.28
CA GLY A 510 -7.00 -29.40 16.05
C GLY A 510 -7.61 -28.43 15.05
N VAL A 511 -6.84 -27.45 14.60
CA VAL A 511 -7.26 -26.46 13.59
C VAL A 511 -6.38 -26.55 12.35
N LYS A 512 -6.93 -26.20 11.19
CA LYS A 512 -6.12 -26.01 9.98
C LYS A 512 -5.12 -24.88 10.25
N SER A 513 -3.86 -25.07 9.87
CA SER A 513 -2.78 -24.09 10.06
C SER A 513 -3.25 -22.69 9.65
N ALA A 514 -3.34 -21.77 10.61
CA ALA A 514 -3.50 -20.35 10.33
C ALA A 514 -2.19 -19.79 9.76
N GLN A 515 -2.29 -18.69 9.00
CA GLN A 515 -1.14 -17.96 8.47
C GLN A 515 -0.13 -17.63 9.59
N PRO A 516 1.17 -17.56 9.27
CA PRO A 516 2.19 -17.14 10.24
C PRO A 516 1.81 -15.79 10.84
N PRO A 517 2.20 -15.53 12.11
CA PRO A 517 2.03 -14.21 12.71
C PRO A 517 2.64 -13.15 11.79
N ALA A 518 1.99 -11.99 11.73
CA ALA A 518 2.44 -10.91 10.89
C ALA A 518 3.92 -10.55 11.21
N PRO A 519 4.75 -10.27 10.19
CA PRO A 519 6.19 -10.12 10.38
C PRO A 519 6.50 -8.93 11.28
N ALA A 520 7.31 -9.10 12.32
CA ALA A 520 7.59 -8.08 13.34
C ALA A 520 7.97 -6.68 12.79
N VAL A 521 8.53 -6.63 11.58
CA VAL A 521 8.81 -5.42 10.82
C VAL A 521 8.25 -5.55 9.39
N GLN A 522 7.60 -4.52 8.88
CA GLN A 522 7.14 -4.39 7.50
C GLN A 522 7.87 -3.24 6.80
N VAL A 523 8.08 -3.38 5.50
CA VAL A 523 8.63 -2.32 4.66
C VAL A 523 7.75 -2.16 3.43
N ALA A 524 7.15 -0.99 3.25
CA ALA A 524 6.19 -0.75 2.17
C ALA A 524 6.44 0.59 1.47
N LEU A 525 6.37 0.60 0.13
CA LEU A 525 6.38 1.85 -0.64
C LEU A 525 5.11 2.64 -0.33
N ARG A 526 5.26 3.95 -0.10
CA ARG A 526 4.13 4.87 0.09
C ARG A 526 3.49 5.30 -1.21
N SER A 527 4.28 5.26 -2.29
CA SER A 527 3.92 5.82 -3.58
C SER A 527 3.41 4.74 -4.53
N GLU A 528 2.40 5.09 -5.32
CA GLU A 528 1.98 4.30 -6.48
C GLU A 528 2.95 4.51 -7.66
N GLU A 529 3.66 5.63 -7.69
CA GLU A 529 4.67 5.95 -8.70
C GLU A 529 5.93 5.09 -8.47
N ARG A 530 6.06 3.97 -9.21
CA ARG A 530 7.20 3.04 -9.11
C ARG A 530 8.21 3.21 -10.24
N THR A 531 8.59 4.46 -10.51
CA THR A 531 9.46 4.80 -11.64
C THR A 531 10.87 5.15 -11.19
N LEU A 532 11.85 4.93 -12.07
CA LEU A 532 13.21 5.43 -11.86
C LEU A 532 13.23 6.96 -11.72
N GLN A 533 12.41 7.67 -12.48
CA GLN A 533 12.29 9.13 -12.43
C GLN A 533 11.82 9.61 -11.05
N ALA A 534 10.87 8.90 -10.42
CA ALA A 534 10.42 9.20 -9.07
C ALA A 534 11.51 9.04 -8.02
N LEU A 535 12.40 8.04 -8.17
CA LEU A 535 13.57 7.86 -7.32
C LEU A 535 14.52 9.07 -7.44
N LEU A 536 14.90 9.41 -8.66
CA LEU A 536 15.87 10.48 -8.93
C LEU A 536 15.31 11.86 -8.54
N ALA A 537 14.01 12.07 -8.74
CA ALA A 537 13.31 13.28 -8.33
C ALA A 537 13.07 13.37 -6.81
N GLY A 538 13.44 12.35 -6.04
CA GLY A 538 13.23 12.29 -4.59
C GLY A 538 11.76 12.19 -4.17
N ARG A 539 10.89 11.75 -5.07
CA ARG A 539 9.44 11.56 -4.79
C ARG A 539 9.14 10.20 -4.17
N LEU A 540 10.00 9.20 -4.41
CA LEU A 540 9.87 7.90 -3.78
C LEU A 540 10.18 7.96 -2.29
N SER A 541 9.29 7.34 -1.51
CA SER A 541 9.49 7.06 -0.10
C SER A 541 8.85 5.73 0.26
N PHE A 542 9.39 5.09 1.30
CA PHE A 542 8.81 3.88 1.88
C PHE A 542 8.73 4.03 3.40
N VAL A 543 7.80 3.33 4.03
CA VAL A 543 7.71 3.27 5.49
C VAL A 543 8.34 1.96 5.95
N VAL A 544 9.21 2.06 6.95
CA VAL A 544 9.58 0.94 7.79
C VAL A 544 8.67 0.99 8.99
N ASP A 545 7.97 -0.09 9.24
CA ASP A 545 6.93 -0.19 10.24
C ASP A 545 7.15 -1.42 11.11
N ALA A 546 6.72 -1.39 12.37
CA ALA A 546 6.86 -2.51 13.28
C ALA A 546 5.62 -2.71 14.14
N PHE A 547 5.41 -3.95 14.56
CA PHE A 547 4.28 -4.35 15.40
C PHE A 547 4.41 -3.89 16.86
N ALA A 548 5.58 -3.38 17.24
CA ALA A 548 5.87 -2.79 18.55
C ALA A 548 6.94 -1.68 18.38
N PRO A 549 7.13 -0.80 19.36
CA PRO A 549 8.23 0.16 19.37
C PRO A 549 9.57 -0.60 19.44
N ILE A 550 10.22 -0.78 18.29
CA ILE A 550 11.56 -1.38 18.20
C ILE A 550 12.55 -0.26 17.90
N SER A 551 13.52 -0.07 18.79
CA SER A 551 14.62 0.88 18.63
C SER A 551 15.94 0.17 18.34
N GLY A 552 16.90 0.90 17.78
CA GLY A 552 18.26 0.38 17.52
C GLY A 552 18.37 -0.54 16.29
N LEU A 553 17.36 -0.55 15.41
CA LEU A 553 17.42 -1.28 14.14
C LEU A 553 18.34 -0.58 13.13
N GLN A 554 18.95 -1.35 12.23
CA GLN A 554 19.74 -0.85 11.11
C GLN A 554 18.96 -1.11 9.82
N LEU A 555 18.83 -0.08 8.99
CA LEU A 555 18.31 -0.19 7.64
C LEU A 555 19.47 -0.17 6.66
N THR A 556 19.55 -1.20 5.81
CA THR A 556 20.39 -1.22 4.62
C THR A 556 19.51 -1.04 3.40
N VAL A 557 19.78 0.01 2.62
CA VAL A 557 19.15 0.22 1.31
C VAL A 557 20.18 -0.02 0.23
N GLY A 558 19.89 -0.94 -0.68
CA GLY A 558 20.70 -1.25 -1.84
C GLY A 558 20.05 -0.78 -3.14
N LEU A 559 20.86 -0.35 -4.11
CA LEU A 559 20.45 -0.04 -5.47
C LEU A 559 21.28 -0.88 -6.44
N GLU A 560 20.63 -1.64 -7.30
CA GLU A 560 21.26 -2.36 -8.41
C GLU A 560 20.91 -1.67 -9.73
N ALA A 561 21.93 -1.19 -10.44
CA ALA A 561 21.80 -0.49 -11.72
C ALA A 561 22.91 -0.93 -12.68
N ALA A 562 22.55 -1.34 -13.90
CA ALA A 562 23.49 -1.79 -14.93
C ALA A 562 24.49 -2.87 -14.45
N GLY A 563 24.02 -3.82 -13.62
CA GLY A 563 24.84 -4.90 -13.05
C GLY A 563 25.79 -4.47 -11.93
N ARG A 564 25.78 -3.19 -11.52
CA ARG A 564 26.53 -2.67 -10.37
C ARG A 564 25.59 -2.55 -9.17
N ARG A 565 26.10 -2.85 -7.97
CA ARG A 565 25.36 -2.75 -6.71
C ARG A 565 25.97 -1.67 -5.82
N PHE A 566 25.11 -0.82 -5.29
CA PHE A 566 25.41 0.20 -4.30
C PHE A 566 24.58 -0.07 -3.06
N SER A 567 25.08 0.29 -1.89
CA SER A 567 24.31 0.17 -0.66
C SER A 567 24.72 1.23 0.34
N ALA A 568 23.73 1.74 1.07
CA ALA A 568 23.94 2.58 2.23
C ALA A 568 23.25 1.95 3.44
N THR A 569 23.91 2.02 4.59
CA THR A 569 23.38 1.51 5.86
C THR A 569 23.37 2.64 6.87
N GLY A 570 22.33 2.68 7.70
CA GLY A 570 22.24 3.61 8.81
C GLY A 570 21.23 3.15 9.87
N PRO A 571 21.26 3.79 11.04
CA PRO A 571 20.30 3.53 12.10
C PRO A 571 18.89 3.95 11.66
N LEU A 572 17.90 3.21 12.15
CA LEU A 572 16.50 3.62 12.18
C LEU A 572 16.19 4.26 13.52
N ASP A 573 15.42 5.33 13.47
CA ASP A 573 14.74 5.89 14.64
C ASP A 573 13.58 4.96 15.07
N PRO A 574 12.91 5.19 16.21
CA PRO A 574 11.77 4.36 16.58
C PRO A 574 10.72 4.31 15.47
N LEU A 575 10.26 3.09 15.19
CA LEU A 575 9.28 2.81 14.13
C LEU A 575 7.84 3.16 14.59
N PRO A 576 6.93 3.56 13.68
CA PRO A 576 7.11 3.64 12.22
C PRO A 576 7.96 4.84 11.76
N GLN A 577 8.81 4.62 10.77
CA GLN A 577 9.65 5.66 10.18
C GLN A 577 9.50 5.70 8.65
N ALA A 578 9.16 6.87 8.12
CA ALA A 578 9.21 7.11 6.68
C ALA A 578 10.66 7.37 6.23
N ILE A 579 11.07 6.70 5.16
CA ILE A 579 12.39 6.82 4.53
C ILE A 579 12.18 7.52 3.18
N SER A 580 12.61 8.77 3.09
CA SER A 580 12.48 9.64 1.92
C SER A 580 13.84 10.01 1.33
N SER A 581 13.87 10.77 0.23
CA SER A 581 15.11 11.24 -0.40
C SER A 581 16.06 11.99 0.51
N GLU A 582 15.52 12.67 1.53
CA GLU A 582 16.31 13.44 2.49
C GLU A 582 16.92 12.56 3.57
N HIS A 583 16.40 11.35 3.79
CA HIS A 583 16.92 10.41 4.78
C HIS A 583 18.42 10.15 4.52
N PRO A 584 19.30 10.20 5.54
CA PRO A 584 20.76 10.11 5.33
C PRO A 584 21.17 8.87 4.54
N ILE A 585 20.45 7.76 4.73
CA ILE A 585 20.67 6.51 4.00
C ILE A 585 20.38 6.69 2.51
N LEU A 586 19.22 7.22 2.12
CA LEU A 586 18.89 7.44 0.70
C LEU A 586 19.75 8.54 0.08
N ARG A 587 20.07 9.61 0.82
CA ARG A 587 20.99 10.67 0.38
C ARG A 587 22.40 10.14 0.11
N ARG A 588 22.92 9.25 0.97
CA ARG A 588 24.21 8.58 0.76
C ARG A 588 24.16 7.57 -0.38
N LEU A 589 23.07 6.81 -0.51
CA LEU A 589 22.89 5.84 -1.58
C LEU A 589 22.83 6.54 -2.95
N LEU A 590 22.14 7.67 -3.02
CA LEU A 590 21.98 8.48 -4.23
C LEU A 590 22.98 9.64 -4.24
N ALA A 591 24.26 9.36 -3.96
CA ALA A 591 25.36 10.28 -4.24
C ALA A 591 25.46 10.53 -5.77
N ASP A 592 26.12 11.62 -6.16
CA ASP A 592 26.12 12.12 -7.54
C ASP A 592 26.56 11.06 -8.58
N ASP A 593 27.56 10.24 -8.23
CA ASP A 593 28.06 9.16 -9.07
C ASP A 593 27.03 8.04 -9.29
N VAL A 594 26.27 7.70 -8.25
CA VAL A 594 25.18 6.71 -8.32
C VAL A 594 23.99 7.27 -9.10
N ARG A 595 23.66 8.55 -8.91
CA ARG A 595 22.59 9.25 -9.65
C ARG A 595 22.88 9.28 -11.14
N ASP A 596 24.10 9.66 -11.53
CA ASP A 596 24.51 9.70 -12.94
C ASP A 596 24.42 8.31 -13.58
N LEU A 597 24.90 7.26 -12.89
CA LEU A 597 24.78 5.87 -13.38
C LEU A 597 23.31 5.43 -13.50
N ALA A 598 22.50 5.69 -12.48
CA ALA A 598 21.09 5.33 -12.47
C ALA A 598 20.30 6.07 -13.55
N SER A 599 20.61 7.34 -13.81
CA SER A 599 20.00 8.16 -14.88
C SER A 599 20.22 7.58 -16.28
N GLY A 600 21.27 6.78 -16.47
CA GLY A 600 21.55 6.06 -17.71
C GLY A 600 20.83 4.71 -17.86
N ALA A 601 20.30 4.14 -16.78
CA ALA A 601 19.74 2.80 -16.76
C ALA A 601 18.28 2.73 -17.26
N ALA A 602 17.91 1.61 -17.89
CA ALA A 602 16.53 1.33 -18.29
C ALA A 602 15.63 0.90 -17.12
N SER A 603 16.23 0.24 -16.12
CA SER A 603 15.58 -0.10 -14.85
C SER A 603 16.63 -0.21 -13.75
N VAL A 604 16.17 -0.08 -12.50
CA VAL A 604 16.97 -0.28 -11.29
C VAL A 604 16.20 -1.11 -10.28
N THR A 605 16.91 -1.93 -9.50
CA THR A 605 16.31 -2.66 -8.37
C THR A 605 16.67 -1.96 -7.07
N LEU A 606 15.67 -1.46 -6.35
CA LEU A 606 15.83 -0.92 -5.01
C LEU A 606 15.52 -2.02 -3.99
N ARG A 607 16.43 -2.27 -3.05
CA ARG A 607 16.26 -3.26 -1.98
C ARG A 607 16.34 -2.57 -0.62
N ALA A 608 15.39 -2.82 0.27
CA ALA A 608 15.44 -2.40 1.66
C ALA A 608 15.54 -3.62 2.56
N GLN A 609 16.45 -3.59 3.53
CA GLN A 609 16.68 -4.66 4.49
C GLN A 609 16.79 -4.08 5.90
N VAL A 610 15.97 -4.56 6.83
CA VAL A 610 15.98 -4.15 8.24
C VAL A 610 16.59 -5.29 9.04
N GLY A 611 17.90 -5.20 9.32
CA GLY A 611 18.67 -6.27 9.96
C GLY A 611 18.41 -7.65 9.33
N HIS A 612 17.96 -8.60 10.16
CA HIS A 612 17.50 -9.92 9.74
C HIS A 612 15.96 -10.08 9.82
N LEU A 613 15.24 -8.98 10.10
CA LEU A 613 13.80 -9.00 10.40
C LEU A 613 12.93 -8.84 9.15
N ALA A 614 13.38 -8.05 8.18
CA ALA A 614 12.64 -7.82 6.94
C ALA A 614 13.57 -7.56 5.76
N SER A 615 13.20 -8.05 4.58
CA SER A 615 13.85 -7.70 3.32
C SER A 615 12.81 -7.59 2.21
N VAL A 616 12.81 -6.47 1.50
CA VAL A 616 11.89 -6.18 0.40
C VAL A 616 12.68 -5.61 -0.77
N SER A 617 12.26 -5.94 -1.98
CA SER A 617 12.85 -5.40 -3.21
C SER A 617 11.78 -4.90 -4.17
N TRP A 618 12.03 -3.76 -4.78
CA TRP A 618 11.17 -3.13 -5.77
C TRP A 618 11.95 -2.94 -7.08
N GLN A 619 11.36 -3.37 -8.19
CA GLN A 619 11.86 -3.05 -9.52
C GLN A 619 11.29 -1.70 -9.93
N LEU A 620 12.17 -0.74 -10.22
CA LEU A 620 11.82 0.59 -10.69
C LEU A 620 12.22 0.69 -12.16
N GLU A 621 11.21 0.81 -13.02
CA GLU A 621 11.43 0.89 -14.47
C GLU A 621 11.41 2.34 -14.93
N ARG A 622 12.13 2.62 -16.02
CA ARG A 622 11.92 3.85 -16.77
C ARG A 622 10.53 3.78 -17.40
N THR A 623 9.73 4.83 -17.21
CA THR A 623 8.37 4.86 -17.76
C THR A 623 8.42 4.68 -19.27
N VAL A 624 7.78 3.61 -19.77
CA VAL A 624 7.68 3.36 -21.20
C VAL A 624 6.68 4.35 -21.77
N ARG A 625 7.16 5.23 -22.64
CA ARG A 625 6.36 6.20 -23.36
C ARG A 625 6.14 5.72 -24.80
N PRO A 626 5.02 6.12 -25.41
CA PRO A 626 4.68 5.81 -26.82
C PRO A 626 5.69 6.40 -27.82
N CYS A 627 6.48 7.38 -27.37
CA CYS A 627 7.65 7.91 -28.06
C CYS A 627 8.83 8.02 -27.09
N TRP A 628 10.06 7.89 -27.59
CA TRP A 628 11.27 7.89 -26.79
C TRP A 628 12.39 8.71 -27.44
N TRP A 629 13.35 9.13 -26.64
CA TRP A 629 14.49 9.92 -27.11
C TRP A 629 15.69 9.02 -27.47
N ASP A 630 16.19 9.15 -28.70
CA ASP A 630 17.54 8.71 -29.06
C ASP A 630 18.50 9.91 -28.96
N VAL A 631 19.52 9.75 -28.12
CA VAL A 631 20.51 10.78 -27.78
C VAL A 631 21.94 10.32 -28.03
N ARG A 632 22.13 9.23 -28.80
CA ARG A 632 23.48 8.74 -29.16
C ARG A 632 24.25 9.72 -30.05
N ALA A 633 23.52 10.57 -30.78
CA ALA A 633 24.03 11.64 -31.62
C ALA A 633 23.23 12.92 -31.34
N THR A 634 22.83 13.67 -32.38
CA THR A 634 21.85 14.75 -32.23
C THR A 634 20.53 14.17 -31.68
N PRO A 635 19.94 14.78 -30.63
CA PRO A 635 18.69 14.28 -30.06
C PRO A 635 17.60 14.13 -31.11
N ALA A 636 17.01 12.95 -31.18
CA ALA A 636 15.87 12.65 -32.03
C ALA A 636 14.74 12.05 -31.18
N LEU A 637 13.50 12.49 -31.43
CA LEU A 637 12.31 11.86 -30.87
C LEU A 637 11.85 10.77 -31.83
N LEU A 638 11.68 9.55 -31.32
CA LEU A 638 11.30 8.38 -32.09
C LEU A 638 9.99 7.80 -31.58
N SER A 639 9.26 7.13 -32.46
CA SER A 639 8.16 6.23 -32.15
C SER A 639 8.32 4.95 -32.96
N GLU A 640 7.45 3.97 -32.71
CA GLU A 640 7.35 2.77 -33.56
C GLU A 640 7.07 3.13 -35.04
N ALA A 641 6.41 4.25 -35.31
CA ALA A 641 6.12 4.75 -36.66
C ALA A 641 7.29 5.53 -37.29
N GLY A 642 8.38 5.75 -36.54
CA GLY A 642 9.56 6.50 -36.98
C GLY A 642 9.76 7.84 -36.27
N PRO A 643 10.59 8.74 -36.84
CA PRO A 643 10.94 10.02 -36.22
C PRO A 643 9.74 10.97 -36.08
N LEU A 644 9.69 11.67 -34.95
CA LEU A 644 8.64 12.63 -34.61
C LEU A 644 9.19 14.05 -34.48
N GLY A 645 8.32 15.04 -34.69
CA GLY A 645 8.63 16.44 -34.46
C GLY A 645 8.77 16.77 -32.98
N PHE A 646 9.70 17.68 -32.66
CA PHE A 646 9.83 18.24 -31.33
C PHE A 646 10.21 19.72 -31.38
N GLY A 647 10.03 20.40 -30.25
CA GLY A 647 10.43 21.79 -30.05
C GLY A 647 11.15 21.98 -28.71
N VAL A 648 11.65 23.19 -28.50
CA VAL A 648 12.47 23.58 -27.34
C VAL A 648 11.68 24.49 -26.40
N ILE A 649 11.75 24.21 -25.10
CA ILE A 649 11.22 25.04 -24.01
C ILE A 649 12.38 25.40 -23.08
N CYS A 650 12.75 26.66 -22.99
CA CYS A 650 13.85 27.11 -22.14
C CYS A 650 13.41 27.29 -20.67
N ALA A 651 14.35 27.15 -19.73
CA ALA A 651 14.07 27.28 -18.29
C ALA A 651 13.67 28.70 -17.85
N ASP A 652 14.03 29.73 -18.61
CA ASP A 652 13.67 31.14 -18.38
C ASP A 652 12.23 31.50 -18.84
N GLU A 653 11.67 30.68 -19.73
CA GLU A 653 10.29 30.79 -20.22
C GLU A 653 9.54 29.44 -20.09
N PRO A 654 9.42 28.87 -18.88
CA PRO A 654 9.05 27.46 -18.72
C PRO A 654 7.57 27.17 -18.98
N ALA A 655 6.71 28.21 -18.96
CA ALA A 655 5.29 28.11 -19.30
C ALA A 655 5.01 28.26 -20.81
N SER A 656 6.03 28.49 -21.63
CA SER A 656 5.87 28.57 -23.09
C SER A 656 5.61 27.18 -23.71
N GLY A 657 4.92 27.17 -24.84
CA GLY A 657 4.78 25.97 -25.65
C GLY A 657 6.09 25.62 -26.37
N PRO A 658 6.27 24.36 -26.81
CA PRO A 658 7.43 23.95 -27.58
C PRO A 658 7.52 24.72 -28.91
N THR A 659 8.69 25.30 -29.19
CA THR A 659 8.94 26.09 -30.41
C THR A 659 10.20 25.61 -31.14
N ALA A 660 10.25 25.79 -32.46
CA ALA A 660 11.44 25.51 -33.27
C ALA A 660 12.47 26.63 -33.12
N ARG A 661 13.12 26.70 -31.94
CA ARG A 661 14.19 27.65 -31.63
C ARG A 661 15.45 26.93 -31.21
N SER A 662 16.59 27.61 -31.32
CA SER A 662 17.84 27.12 -30.73
C SER A 662 17.74 27.11 -29.21
N PRO A 663 18.32 26.11 -28.53
CA PRO A 663 18.40 26.11 -27.06
C PRO A 663 19.22 27.30 -26.56
N GLY A 664 18.86 27.83 -25.39
CA GLY A 664 19.61 28.87 -24.69
C GLY A 664 20.85 28.34 -23.97
N ASP A 665 21.49 29.22 -23.19
CA ASP A 665 22.74 28.92 -22.46
C ASP A 665 22.54 28.09 -21.17
N ASP A 666 21.30 27.99 -20.67
CA ASP A 666 20.94 27.17 -19.49
C ASP A 666 20.09 25.95 -19.89
N ALA A 667 19.59 25.20 -18.92
CA ALA A 667 18.78 24.01 -19.15
C ALA A 667 17.52 24.30 -19.99
N PHE A 668 17.16 23.35 -20.82
CA PHE A 668 15.97 23.39 -21.67
C PHE A 668 15.32 22.01 -21.77
N LEU A 669 14.03 22.00 -22.09
CA LEU A 669 13.32 20.79 -22.46
C LEU A 669 13.25 20.66 -23.97
N LEU A 670 13.48 19.45 -24.45
CA LEU A 670 12.94 18.99 -25.71
C LEU A 670 11.57 18.37 -25.45
N ALA A 671 10.56 18.81 -26.20
CA ALA A 671 9.19 18.37 -26.01
C ALA A 671 8.53 18.06 -27.37
N PRO A 672 7.73 16.99 -27.47
CA PRO A 672 7.07 16.62 -28.71
C PRO A 672 6.16 17.73 -29.25
N THR A 673 6.10 17.86 -30.57
CA THR A 673 5.23 18.80 -31.28
C THR A 673 4.37 18.06 -32.30
N GLY A 674 3.13 18.53 -32.49
CA GLY A 674 2.23 17.98 -33.51
C GLY A 674 1.77 16.54 -33.26
N LEU A 675 1.94 15.99 -32.04
CA LEU A 675 1.43 14.67 -31.70
C LEU A 675 -0.10 14.68 -31.60
N ASP A 676 -0.74 13.69 -32.21
CA ASP A 676 -2.14 13.39 -31.96
C ASP A 676 -2.27 12.56 -30.68
N PRO A 677 -2.89 13.09 -29.60
CA PRO A 677 -3.10 12.33 -28.37
C PRO A 677 -4.00 11.11 -28.54
N ILE A 678 -4.79 11.02 -29.62
CA ILE A 678 -5.61 9.85 -29.94
C ILE A 678 -4.73 8.69 -30.44
N GLU A 679 -3.71 9.01 -31.23
CA GLU A 679 -2.77 8.03 -31.80
C GLU A 679 -1.74 7.58 -30.76
N PHE A 680 -1.09 8.54 -30.10
CA PHE A 680 0.03 8.27 -29.20
C PHE A 680 -0.39 8.16 -27.73
N GLY A 681 -1.63 8.52 -27.38
CA GLY A 681 -2.13 8.50 -26.00
C GLY A 681 -1.86 9.80 -25.24
N ALA A 682 -2.62 10.01 -24.16
CA ALA A 682 -2.65 11.27 -23.40
C ALA A 682 -1.31 11.62 -22.72
N ALA A 683 -0.44 10.64 -22.48
CA ALA A 683 0.87 10.82 -21.87
C ALA A 683 1.97 11.22 -22.88
N ALA A 684 1.75 11.03 -24.18
CA ALA A 684 2.77 11.26 -25.21
C ALA A 684 3.32 12.69 -25.25
N PRO A 685 2.51 13.76 -25.11
CA PRO A 685 3.02 15.13 -25.07
C PRO A 685 3.97 15.45 -23.91
N PHE A 686 4.06 14.53 -22.93
CA PHE A 686 4.90 14.62 -21.74
C PHE A 686 6.12 13.70 -21.80
N ALA A 687 6.41 13.08 -22.95
CA ALA A 687 7.68 12.41 -23.23
C ALA A 687 8.78 13.46 -23.49
N THR A 688 9.11 14.24 -22.46
CA THR A 688 10.05 15.36 -22.53
C THR A 688 11.45 14.96 -22.06
N LEU A 689 12.48 15.60 -22.60
CA LEU A 689 13.87 15.39 -22.21
C LEU A 689 14.46 16.73 -21.76
N CYS A 690 14.93 16.80 -20.51
CA CYS A 690 15.68 17.92 -19.99
C CYS A 690 17.17 17.75 -20.27
N LEU A 691 17.73 18.69 -21.01
CA LEU A 691 19.16 18.80 -21.27
C LEU A 691 19.69 20.05 -20.56
N ALA A 692 20.90 19.94 -20.03
CA ALA A 692 21.55 21.00 -19.28
C ALA A 692 23.04 21.10 -19.66
N PRO A 693 23.65 22.29 -19.52
CA PRO A 693 25.08 22.47 -19.73
C PRO A 693 25.90 21.70 -18.68
N ALA A 694 27.18 21.48 -18.97
CA ALA A 694 28.10 20.79 -18.06
C ALA A 694 28.38 21.55 -16.75
N ARG A 695 28.10 22.87 -16.72
CA ARG A 695 28.24 23.75 -15.55
C ARG A 695 27.14 24.79 -15.58
N THR A 696 26.56 25.10 -14.42
CA THR A 696 25.53 26.15 -14.26
C THR A 696 25.61 26.77 -12.87
N GLN A 697 24.97 27.92 -12.66
CA GLN A 697 24.85 28.55 -11.34
C GLN A 697 23.79 27.85 -10.50
N LEU A 698 23.94 27.79 -9.17
CA LEU A 698 22.95 27.11 -8.33
C LEU A 698 21.59 27.83 -8.36
N GLU A 699 21.60 29.16 -8.43
CA GLU A 699 20.39 29.97 -8.57
C GLU A 699 19.71 29.73 -9.92
N LEU A 700 18.38 29.81 -9.92
CA LEU A 700 17.58 29.79 -11.14
C LEU A 700 17.90 31.04 -11.99
N PRO A 701 17.97 30.92 -13.33
CA PRO A 701 18.01 32.09 -14.19
C PRO A 701 16.76 32.95 -13.98
N SER A 702 16.84 34.24 -14.34
CA SER A 702 15.72 35.18 -14.18
C SER A 702 14.50 34.72 -15.01
N VAL A 703 13.55 34.05 -14.34
CA VAL A 703 12.34 33.54 -14.99
C VAL A 703 11.28 34.63 -15.05
N ARG A 704 10.79 34.92 -16.26
CA ARG A 704 9.73 35.91 -16.44
C ARG A 704 8.37 35.31 -16.11
N LYS A 705 7.80 35.67 -14.95
CA LYS A 705 6.44 35.24 -14.58
C LYS A 705 5.41 35.80 -15.57
N PRO A 706 4.64 34.95 -16.28
CA PRO A 706 3.60 35.42 -17.19
C PRO A 706 2.39 35.95 -16.42
N ARG A 707 1.50 36.68 -17.10
CA ARG A 707 0.23 37.10 -16.49
C ARG A 707 -0.67 35.89 -16.28
N LEU A 708 -0.85 35.47 -15.03
CA LEU A 708 -1.68 34.32 -14.69
C LEU A 708 -3.16 34.70 -14.75
N ALA A 709 -4.01 33.81 -15.28
CA ALA A 709 -5.45 34.01 -15.34
C ALA A 709 -6.19 32.75 -14.85
N ARG A 710 -7.12 32.92 -13.91
CA ARG A 710 -7.98 31.83 -13.41
C ARG A 710 -9.08 31.47 -14.41
N ARG A 711 -8.67 30.72 -15.43
CA ARG A 711 -9.50 30.15 -16.49
C ARG A 711 -8.79 28.92 -17.05
N ARG A 712 -9.49 28.11 -17.83
CA ARG A 712 -8.94 26.87 -18.37
C ARG A 712 -7.72 27.11 -19.27
N ARG A 713 -7.89 27.82 -20.39
CA ARG A 713 -6.81 28.21 -21.31
C ARG A 713 -6.58 29.72 -21.29
N GLY A 714 -5.35 30.13 -21.53
CA GLY A 714 -4.91 31.51 -21.62
C GLY A 714 -5.52 32.26 -22.80
N VAL A 715 -5.43 33.59 -22.76
CA VAL A 715 -5.83 34.48 -23.86
C VAL A 715 -4.73 35.53 -24.06
N ARG A 716 -4.30 35.73 -25.32
CA ARG A 716 -3.19 36.64 -25.68
C ARG A 716 -1.92 36.29 -24.89
N SER A 717 -1.42 37.22 -24.08
CA SER A 717 -0.20 37.05 -23.27
C SER A 717 -0.46 36.49 -21.85
N SER A 718 -1.70 36.12 -21.53
CA SER A 718 -2.02 35.48 -20.25
C SER A 718 -2.03 33.97 -20.36
N VAL A 719 -1.63 33.28 -19.29
CA VAL A 719 -1.55 31.82 -19.22
C VAL A 719 -2.67 31.31 -18.31
N GLY A 720 -3.41 30.29 -18.77
CA GLY A 720 -4.50 29.65 -18.02
C GLY A 720 -4.01 28.49 -17.14
N LEU A 721 -4.94 27.87 -16.41
CA LEU A 721 -4.64 26.73 -15.54
C LEU A 721 -4.15 25.50 -16.32
N GLU A 722 -4.80 25.17 -17.43
CA GLU A 722 -4.43 24.02 -18.25
C GLU A 722 -3.04 24.22 -18.87
N ASP A 723 -2.72 25.42 -19.33
CA ASP A 723 -1.39 25.75 -19.87
C ASP A 723 -0.29 25.61 -18.81
N LEU A 724 -0.55 26.07 -17.58
CA LEU A 724 0.38 25.93 -16.45
C LEU A 724 0.55 24.48 -16.03
N VAL A 725 -0.54 23.71 -15.93
CA VAL A 725 -0.46 22.30 -15.55
C VAL A 725 0.23 21.48 -16.64
N GLU A 726 0.00 21.76 -17.92
CA GLU A 726 0.76 21.14 -19.01
C GLU A 726 2.25 21.45 -18.92
N ALA A 727 2.63 22.71 -18.67
CA ALA A 727 4.01 23.09 -18.45
C ALA A 727 4.61 22.38 -17.23
N TYR A 728 3.89 22.37 -16.10
CA TYR A 728 4.29 21.70 -14.88
C TYR A 728 4.52 20.20 -15.10
N LEU A 729 3.60 19.51 -15.78
CA LEU A 729 3.73 18.08 -16.10
C LEU A 729 4.91 17.82 -17.04
N ARG A 730 5.12 18.65 -18.07
CA ARG A 730 6.27 18.55 -18.98
C ARG A 730 7.60 18.66 -18.24
N TRP A 731 7.73 19.58 -17.28
CA TRP A 731 8.95 19.72 -16.48
C TRP A 731 9.07 18.62 -15.43
N SER A 732 8.02 18.36 -14.65
CA SER A 732 8.08 17.41 -13.54
C SER A 732 8.35 15.97 -13.97
N LEU A 733 7.96 15.60 -15.19
CA LEU A 733 8.09 14.27 -15.79
C LEU A 733 9.22 14.14 -16.81
N ALA A 734 9.97 15.23 -17.06
CA ALA A 734 11.06 15.20 -18.03
C ALA A 734 12.13 14.16 -17.65
N GLU A 735 12.53 13.36 -18.64
CA GLU A 735 13.72 12.54 -18.53
C GLU A 735 14.96 13.42 -18.39
N THR A 736 15.91 12.98 -17.58
CA THR A 736 17.19 13.66 -17.37
C THR A 736 18.33 12.69 -17.64
N ARG A 737 19.49 13.24 -17.99
CA ARG A 737 20.73 12.48 -18.26
C ARG A 737 21.92 12.99 -17.45
N SER A 738 21.71 13.96 -16.57
CA SER A 738 22.73 14.57 -15.73
C SER A 738 22.11 15.10 -14.45
N ALA A 739 22.89 15.10 -13.36
CA ALA A 739 22.50 15.69 -12.08
C ALA A 739 22.10 17.18 -12.20
N ILE A 740 22.76 17.96 -13.08
CA ILE A 740 22.42 19.37 -13.32
C ILE A 740 21.04 19.49 -13.98
N GLY A 741 20.73 18.62 -14.94
CA GLY A 741 19.41 18.55 -15.55
C GLY A 741 18.33 18.23 -14.52
N ASP A 742 18.60 17.30 -13.60
CA ASP A 742 17.67 16.98 -12.50
C ASP A 742 17.44 18.14 -11.54
N LEU A 743 18.51 18.85 -11.14
CA LEU A 743 18.42 20.03 -10.30
C LEU A 743 17.54 21.10 -10.95
N ARG A 744 17.82 21.44 -12.21
CA ARG A 744 17.09 22.46 -12.97
C ARG A 744 15.63 22.07 -13.20
N ARG A 745 15.39 20.81 -13.57
CA ARG A 745 14.05 20.24 -13.69
C ARG A 745 13.26 20.42 -12.39
N GLY A 746 13.85 20.09 -11.24
CA GLY A 746 13.23 20.24 -9.92
C GLY A 746 12.91 21.70 -9.58
N GLN A 747 13.87 22.59 -9.79
CA GLN A 747 13.74 24.05 -9.58
C GLN A 747 12.61 24.66 -10.42
N VAL A 748 12.58 24.39 -11.73
CA VAL A 748 11.54 24.90 -12.63
C VAL A 748 10.17 24.28 -12.31
N SER A 749 10.13 22.98 -11.97
CA SER A 749 8.88 22.32 -11.57
C SER A 749 8.30 22.94 -10.30
N ALA A 750 9.13 23.25 -9.30
CA ALA A 750 8.70 23.92 -8.06
C ALA A 750 8.17 25.34 -8.32
N LEU A 751 8.78 26.06 -9.26
CA LEU A 751 8.30 27.39 -9.67
C LEU A 751 6.91 27.29 -10.35
N LEU A 752 6.74 26.36 -11.28
CA LEU A 752 5.46 26.12 -11.96
C LEU A 752 4.38 25.64 -10.98
N ASP A 753 4.73 24.75 -10.04
CA ASP A 753 3.88 24.29 -8.93
C ASP A 753 3.32 25.47 -8.12
N ALA A 754 4.17 26.45 -7.78
CA ALA A 754 3.74 27.66 -7.08
C ALA A 754 2.78 28.52 -7.92
N TRP A 755 2.97 28.61 -9.24
CA TRP A 755 2.06 29.33 -10.12
C TRP A 755 0.71 28.61 -10.29
N VAL A 756 0.70 27.28 -10.34
CA VAL A 756 -0.53 26.48 -10.32
C VAL A 756 -1.26 26.72 -8.99
N ALA A 757 -0.55 26.73 -7.85
CA ALA A 757 -1.13 27.02 -6.54
C ALA A 757 -1.75 28.41 -6.46
N GLU A 758 -1.10 29.43 -7.03
CA GLU A 758 -1.65 30.78 -7.09
C GLU A 758 -2.95 30.86 -7.90
N VAL A 759 -3.00 30.20 -9.06
CA VAL A 759 -4.22 30.18 -9.89
C VAL A 759 -5.35 29.42 -9.21
N CYS A 760 -5.05 28.29 -8.57
CA CYS A 760 -6.02 27.40 -7.91
C CYS A 760 -6.51 27.91 -6.54
N CYS A 761 -5.61 28.46 -5.72
CA CYS A 761 -5.88 28.77 -4.31
C CYS A 761 -5.94 30.29 -4.03
N GLY A 762 -5.40 31.12 -4.92
CA GLY A 762 -5.33 32.57 -4.82
C GLY A 762 -3.91 33.10 -4.49
N SER A 763 -3.69 34.40 -4.70
CA SER A 763 -2.40 35.05 -4.44
C SER A 763 -2.05 35.11 -2.95
N GLU A 764 -3.05 35.30 -2.08
CA GLU A 764 -2.86 35.28 -0.62
C GLU A 764 -2.36 33.90 -0.16
N TRP A 765 -2.91 32.82 -0.72
CA TRP A 765 -2.44 31.46 -0.47
C TRP A 765 -0.99 31.29 -0.90
N ALA A 766 -0.66 31.69 -2.14
CA ALA A 766 0.69 31.53 -2.67
C ALA A 766 1.74 32.32 -1.87
N GLN A 767 1.39 33.52 -1.38
CA GLN A 767 2.25 34.32 -0.51
C GLN A 767 2.45 33.68 0.86
N ALA A 768 1.36 33.21 1.47
CA ALA A 768 1.42 32.51 2.75
C ALA A 768 2.24 31.21 2.66
N GLU A 769 2.06 30.44 1.59
CA GLU A 769 2.80 29.19 1.34
C GLU A 769 4.30 29.46 1.11
N ALA A 770 4.64 30.51 0.34
CA ALA A 770 6.04 30.89 0.10
C ALA A 770 6.75 31.40 1.37
N ALA A 771 6.00 31.93 2.34
CA ALA A 771 6.51 32.40 3.63
C ALA A 771 6.64 31.28 4.67
N LEU A 772 6.20 30.04 4.37
CA LEU A 772 6.30 28.94 5.33
C LEU A 772 7.77 28.59 5.61
N PRO A 773 8.15 28.45 6.89
CA PRO A 773 9.47 27.98 7.24
C PRO A 773 9.67 26.56 6.71
N HIS A 774 10.83 26.27 6.13
CA HIS A 774 11.16 24.93 5.63
C HIS A 774 11.69 24.00 6.73
N GLU A 775 11.48 24.36 8.00
CA GLU A 775 12.07 23.71 9.17
C GLU A 775 11.19 22.54 9.67
N ARG A 776 11.86 21.51 10.20
CA ARG A 776 11.24 20.23 10.59
C ARG A 776 10.50 20.36 11.92
N SER A 777 9.46 19.55 12.20
CA SER A 777 8.75 19.56 13.50
C SER A 777 9.68 19.47 14.72
N TRP A 778 10.69 18.60 14.66
CA TRP A 778 11.69 18.44 15.71
C TRP A 778 12.74 19.58 15.73
N VAL A 779 13.04 20.18 14.58
CA VAL A 779 13.93 21.36 14.50
C VAL A 779 13.21 22.60 15.04
N LEU A 780 11.91 22.72 14.79
CA LEU A 780 11.05 23.76 15.36
C LEU A 780 10.96 23.59 16.88
N LEU A 781 10.89 22.37 17.39
CA LEU A 781 11.00 22.11 18.83
C LEU A 781 12.38 22.48 19.38
N GLU A 782 13.47 22.10 18.69
CA GLU A 782 14.84 22.48 19.08
C GLU A 782 14.99 24.02 19.13
N GLN A 783 14.42 24.72 18.16
CA GLN A 783 14.39 26.18 18.08
C GLN A 783 13.56 26.78 19.20
N ALA A 784 12.36 26.26 19.47
CA ALA A 784 11.50 26.71 20.57
C ALA A 784 12.18 26.50 21.93
N CYS A 785 12.83 25.34 22.14
CA CYS A 785 13.63 25.09 23.34
C CYS A 785 14.78 26.09 23.47
N ARG A 786 15.48 26.41 22.38
CA ARG A 786 16.53 27.44 22.40
C ARG A 786 15.98 28.82 22.77
N ASP A 787 14.86 29.21 22.19
CA ASP A 787 14.29 30.55 22.34
C ASP A 787 13.64 30.73 23.73
N LEU A 788 13.11 29.65 24.32
CA LEU A 788 12.54 29.62 25.68
C LEU A 788 13.57 29.25 26.76
N GLY A 789 14.77 28.81 26.37
CA GLY A 789 15.82 28.39 27.31
C GLY A 789 15.59 27.03 27.96
N LEU A 790 14.72 26.19 27.40
CA LEU A 790 14.40 24.87 27.94
C LEU A 790 15.61 23.92 27.93
N GLY A 791 15.71 23.15 29.00
CA GLY A 791 16.70 22.13 29.25
C GLY A 791 18.10 22.69 29.51
N ARG A 792 18.21 23.96 29.93
CA ARG A 792 19.48 24.57 30.35
C ARG A 792 19.64 24.48 31.85
N ASP A 793 20.78 23.97 32.29
CA ASP A 793 21.22 24.18 33.67
C ASP A 793 21.79 25.59 33.84
N SER A 794 21.22 26.37 34.76
CA SER A 794 21.64 27.74 35.03
C SER A 794 23.00 27.87 35.73
N TYR A 795 23.53 26.78 36.26
CA TYR A 795 24.80 26.73 37.00
C TYR A 795 25.99 26.25 36.18
N ILE A 796 25.76 25.78 34.94
CA ILE A 796 26.81 25.26 34.05
C ILE A 796 26.98 26.18 32.84
N GLU A 797 28.18 26.75 32.67
CA GLU A 797 28.49 27.59 31.51
C GLU A 797 28.93 26.75 30.30
N LEU A 798 28.00 26.57 29.35
CA LEU A 798 28.27 25.90 28.08
C LEU A 798 28.58 26.89 26.95
N THR A 799 29.48 26.52 26.06
CA THR A 799 29.65 27.24 24.79
C THR A 799 28.42 27.06 23.89
N SER A 800 28.16 28.01 22.98
CA SER A 800 27.02 27.90 22.04
C SER A 800 27.02 26.61 21.22
N ALA A 801 28.21 26.05 20.95
CA ALA A 801 28.34 24.77 20.24
C ALA A 801 27.92 23.58 21.12
N GLN A 802 28.32 23.56 22.39
CA GLN A 802 27.94 22.51 23.35
C GLN A 802 26.45 22.56 23.66
N GLU A 803 25.87 23.74 23.86
CA GLU A 803 24.42 23.88 24.07
C GLU A 803 23.61 23.38 22.87
N ALA A 804 24.07 23.67 21.65
CA ALA A 804 23.44 23.14 20.44
C ALA A 804 23.58 21.62 20.34
N GLU A 805 24.70 21.05 20.83
CA GLU A 805 24.91 19.60 20.90
C GLU A 805 23.99 18.95 21.93
N VAL A 806 23.85 19.51 23.14
CA VAL A 806 22.93 19.05 24.19
C VAL A 806 21.49 19.06 23.68
N ARG A 807 21.01 20.19 23.13
CA ARG A 807 19.64 20.26 22.58
C ARG A 807 19.41 19.21 21.51
N ARG A 808 20.34 19.03 20.57
CA ARG A 808 20.20 18.01 19.52
C ARG A 808 20.12 16.60 20.08
N LEU A 809 20.94 16.29 21.10
CA LEU A 809 20.92 15.00 21.78
C LEU A 809 19.63 14.80 22.59
N ALA A 810 19.16 15.83 23.28
CA ALA A 810 17.92 15.80 24.06
C ALA A 810 16.70 15.60 23.16
N ILE A 811 16.58 16.35 22.05
CA ILE A 811 15.48 16.17 21.10
C ILE A 811 15.51 14.79 20.45
N ALA A 812 16.70 14.23 20.17
CA ALA A 812 16.82 12.85 19.72
C ALA A 812 16.34 11.84 20.80
N GLU A 813 16.63 12.12 22.07
CA GLU A 813 16.17 11.31 23.19
C GLU A 813 14.66 11.41 23.41
N VAL A 814 14.07 12.61 23.33
CA VAL A 814 12.61 12.82 23.38
C VAL A 814 11.93 12.05 22.26
N ARG A 815 12.47 12.12 21.04
CA ARG A 815 11.94 11.36 19.91
C ARG A 815 12.04 9.84 20.15
N ARG A 816 13.08 9.39 20.85
CA ARG A 816 13.31 7.99 21.22
C ARG A 816 12.31 7.50 22.27
N SER A 817 12.15 8.27 23.35
CA SER A 817 11.32 7.92 24.50
C SER A 817 9.83 8.20 24.27
N MET A 818 9.49 9.14 23.38
CA MET A 818 8.13 9.60 23.09
C MET A 818 7.84 9.68 21.57
N PRO A 819 7.87 8.55 20.83
CA PRO A 819 7.66 8.54 19.38
C PRO A 819 6.26 9.04 18.94
N GLY A 820 5.28 9.02 19.85
CA GLY A 820 3.92 9.54 19.65
C GLY A 820 3.68 10.94 20.20
N LEU A 821 4.71 11.72 20.56
CA LEU A 821 4.56 13.03 21.22
C LEU A 821 3.58 13.95 20.49
N TRP A 822 3.75 14.14 19.19
CA TRP A 822 2.90 15.03 18.39
C TRP A 822 1.44 14.62 18.30
N ALA A 823 1.11 13.37 18.64
CA ALA A 823 -0.27 12.89 18.75
C ALA A 823 -0.95 13.26 20.08
N ARG A 824 -0.15 13.63 21.08
CA ARG A 824 -0.58 13.94 22.46
C ARG A 824 -0.54 15.44 22.76
N VAL A 825 0.11 16.21 21.89
CA VAL A 825 0.21 17.67 21.98
C VAL A 825 -0.92 18.31 21.18
N GLY A 826 -1.59 19.31 21.77
CA GLY A 826 -2.71 20.05 21.19
C GLY A 826 -3.59 20.64 22.29
N PRO A 827 -4.66 21.37 21.98
CA PRO A 827 -5.65 21.76 22.98
C PRO A 827 -6.84 20.77 23.02
N PRO A 828 -7.06 20.05 24.15
CA PRO A 828 -6.21 19.97 25.35
C PRO A 828 -5.01 19.03 25.16
N SER A 829 -3.92 19.34 25.88
CA SER A 829 -2.67 18.56 25.84
C SER A 829 -2.85 17.35 26.74
N ASP A 830 -2.51 16.17 26.24
CA ASP A 830 -2.64 14.88 26.93
C ASP A 830 -1.36 14.50 27.69
N LEU A 831 -0.51 15.49 27.98
CA LEU A 831 0.72 15.34 28.75
C LEU A 831 0.41 15.41 30.25
N GLY A 832 0.85 14.41 31.00
CA GLY A 832 0.80 14.39 32.46
C GLY A 832 2.16 14.67 33.09
N PRO A 833 2.23 14.74 34.44
CA PRO A 833 3.49 15.00 35.15
C PRO A 833 4.64 14.08 34.75
N GLU A 834 4.37 12.77 34.58
CA GLU A 834 5.40 11.79 34.16
C GLU A 834 5.99 12.08 32.76
N ASP A 835 5.23 12.75 31.89
CA ASP A 835 5.67 13.10 30.54
C ASP A 835 6.58 14.32 30.53
N TYR A 836 6.25 15.35 31.30
CA TYR A 836 7.13 16.50 31.50
C TYR A 836 8.44 16.07 32.14
N GLU A 837 8.38 15.21 33.17
CA GLU A 837 9.59 14.59 33.71
C GLU A 837 10.37 13.77 32.66
N ALA A 838 9.70 13.15 31.69
CA ALA A 838 10.37 12.42 30.62
C ALA A 838 11.09 13.36 29.64
N LEU A 839 10.53 14.55 29.39
CA LEU A 839 11.18 15.61 28.61
C LEU A 839 12.41 16.16 29.34
N ASP A 840 12.32 16.39 30.65
CA ASP A 840 13.46 16.85 31.47
C ASP A 840 14.55 15.78 31.57
N ARG A 841 14.15 14.52 31.81
CA ARG A 841 15.08 13.37 31.80
C ARG A 841 15.80 13.21 30.47
N ALA A 842 15.18 13.58 29.35
CA ALA A 842 15.83 13.53 28.05
C ALA A 842 16.98 14.54 27.96
N PHE A 843 16.83 15.73 28.54
CA PHE A 843 17.91 16.70 28.69
C PHE A 843 18.99 16.22 29.67
N ALA A 844 18.62 15.68 30.83
CA ALA A 844 19.60 15.11 31.76
C ALA A 844 20.44 14.00 31.09
N THR A 845 19.80 13.14 30.29
CA THR A 845 20.48 12.12 29.49
C THR A 845 21.44 12.73 28.46
N ALA A 846 21.04 13.84 27.82
CA ALA A 846 21.87 14.54 26.85
C ALA A 846 23.12 15.16 27.47
N TYR A 847 23.02 15.72 28.67
CA TYR A 847 24.16 16.21 29.45
C TYR A 847 25.15 15.09 29.76
N GLY A 848 24.69 13.93 30.26
CA GLY A 848 25.56 12.78 30.51
C GLY A 848 26.22 12.19 29.23
N LEU A 849 25.52 12.24 28.09
CA LEU A 849 26.11 11.86 26.80
C LEU A 849 27.20 12.84 26.36
N LEU A 850 27.02 14.14 26.59
CA LEU A 850 28.05 15.15 26.33
C LEU A 850 29.25 14.96 27.29
N ALA A 851 29.01 14.71 28.58
CA ALA A 851 30.03 14.41 29.57
C ALA A 851 30.91 13.23 29.12
N THR A 852 30.28 12.15 28.63
CA THR A 852 30.99 10.99 28.07
C THR A 852 31.89 11.36 26.88
N ARG A 853 31.44 12.28 26.01
CA ARG A 853 32.25 12.78 24.89
C ARG A 853 33.39 13.69 25.35
N CYS A 854 33.18 14.52 26.37
CA CYS A 854 34.21 15.36 26.98
C CYS A 854 35.31 14.51 27.64
N ARG A 855 34.95 13.45 28.38
CA ARG A 855 35.93 12.48 28.93
C ARG A 855 36.75 11.83 27.82
N ALA A 856 36.12 11.43 26.71
CA ALA A 856 36.83 10.87 25.57
C ALA A 856 37.80 11.86 24.90
N ARG A 857 37.61 13.16 25.10
CA ARG A 857 38.51 14.25 24.65
C ARG A 857 39.53 14.70 25.70
N GLY A 858 39.44 14.18 26.94
CA GLY A 858 40.31 14.54 28.06
C GLY A 858 39.86 15.77 28.86
N GLU A 859 38.60 16.18 28.73
CA GLU A 859 38.00 17.30 29.47
C GLU A 859 37.26 16.77 30.72
N GLU A 860 38.00 16.32 31.74
CA GLU A 860 37.40 15.68 32.93
C GLU A 860 36.61 16.64 33.82
N ASP A 861 37.14 17.83 34.14
CA ASP A 861 36.47 18.80 35.02
C ASP A 861 35.08 19.20 34.48
N LEU A 862 35.00 19.52 33.18
CA LEU A 862 33.73 19.83 32.53
C LEU A 862 32.80 18.61 32.48
N ALA A 863 33.33 17.39 32.28
CA ALA A 863 32.49 16.21 32.26
C ALA A 863 31.85 15.90 33.61
N ASP A 864 32.54 16.17 34.71
CA ASP A 864 32.01 15.98 36.05
C ASP A 864 30.96 17.04 36.38
N GLU A 865 31.17 18.31 35.99
CA GLU A 865 30.13 19.35 36.06
C GLU A 865 28.87 18.98 35.25
N LEU A 866 29.04 18.43 34.05
CA LEU A 866 27.92 18.01 33.19
C LEU A 866 27.13 16.81 33.74
N ASP A 867 27.75 15.91 34.49
CA ASP A 867 27.05 14.77 35.10
C ASP A 867 26.18 15.18 36.30
N GLU A 868 26.45 16.34 36.91
CA GLU A 868 25.65 16.93 38.00
C GLU A 868 24.53 17.85 37.50
N ALA A 869 24.37 18.01 36.18
CA ALA A 869 23.37 18.90 35.60
C ALA A 869 21.92 18.48 35.94
N ASP A 870 21.07 19.44 36.28
CA ASP A 870 19.64 19.26 36.58
C ASP A 870 18.75 20.15 35.66
N PRO A 871 18.57 19.76 34.39
CA PRO A 871 17.88 20.58 33.39
C PRO A 871 16.34 20.42 33.43
N GLY A 872 15.74 20.62 34.61
CA GLY A 872 14.28 20.56 34.80
C GLY A 872 13.59 21.90 34.57
N ASP A 873 12.46 21.90 33.87
CA ASP A 873 11.70 23.11 33.54
C ASP A 873 10.22 23.02 33.94
N ASP A 874 9.56 24.18 33.97
CA ASP A 874 8.13 24.27 34.23
C ASP A 874 7.32 23.61 33.08
N PRO A 875 6.36 22.71 33.38
CA PRO A 875 5.43 22.15 32.40
C PRO A 875 4.76 23.18 31.48
N GLU A 876 4.49 24.40 31.97
CA GLU A 876 3.90 25.48 31.15
C GLU A 876 4.84 25.94 30.03
N LEU A 877 6.15 25.97 30.27
CA LEU A 877 7.15 26.31 29.24
C LEU A 877 7.27 25.19 28.20
N TRP A 878 7.16 23.93 28.63
CA TRP A 878 7.08 22.79 27.73
C TRP A 878 5.85 22.83 26.84
N ASP A 879 4.67 23.11 27.40
CA ASP A 879 3.43 23.30 26.63
C ASP A 879 3.56 24.47 25.65
N GLN A 880 4.23 25.56 26.05
CA GLN A 880 4.49 26.68 25.16
C GLN A 880 5.39 26.29 23.99
N ALA A 881 6.49 25.56 24.23
CA ALA A 881 7.42 25.12 23.19
C ALA A 881 6.78 24.12 22.22
N LEU A 882 6.06 23.13 22.76
CA LEU A 882 5.34 22.12 21.99
C LEU A 882 4.18 22.75 21.22
N GLY A 883 3.49 23.72 21.82
CA GLY A 883 2.47 24.53 21.17
C GLY A 883 3.05 25.36 20.01
N GLN A 884 4.22 25.99 20.17
CA GLN A 884 4.89 26.73 19.09
C GLN A 884 5.25 25.82 17.91
N ALA A 885 5.82 24.64 18.20
CA ALA A 885 6.18 23.66 17.17
C ALA A 885 4.93 23.09 16.47
N LEU A 886 3.89 22.73 17.22
CA LEU A 886 2.62 22.25 16.66
C LEU A 886 1.92 23.31 15.81
N HIS A 887 1.88 24.55 16.31
CA HIS A 887 1.31 25.68 15.59
C HIS A 887 2.01 25.86 14.23
N ALA A 888 3.34 25.74 14.17
CA ALA A 888 4.08 25.80 12.92
C ALA A 888 3.77 24.60 11.99
N ILE A 889 3.61 23.37 12.51
CA ILE A 889 3.25 22.17 11.74
C ILE A 889 1.86 22.29 11.10
N GLU A 890 0.92 22.93 11.79
CA GLU A 890 -0.46 23.09 11.31
C GLU A 890 -0.61 24.17 10.22
N MET A 891 0.45 24.91 9.91
CA MET A 891 0.49 25.96 8.89
C MET A 891 -0.70 26.94 9.04
N PRO A 892 -0.77 27.72 10.13
CA PRO A 892 -1.97 28.44 10.55
C PRO A 892 -2.43 29.47 9.52
N SER A 893 -1.47 30.09 8.83
CA SER A 893 -1.71 31.01 7.72
C SER A 893 -2.48 30.35 6.57
N LEU A 894 -2.17 29.08 6.24
CA LEU A 894 -2.90 28.30 5.24
C LEU A 894 -4.21 27.72 5.81
N ALA A 895 -4.18 27.20 7.03
CA ALA A 895 -5.34 26.59 7.68
C ALA A 895 -6.50 27.59 7.84
N ALA A 896 -6.22 28.86 8.15
CA ALA A 896 -7.21 29.92 8.25
C ALA A 896 -7.98 30.17 6.92
N MET A 897 -7.41 29.77 5.78
CA MET A 897 -8.02 29.91 4.46
C MET A 897 -8.82 28.67 4.02
N LEU A 898 -8.82 27.59 4.81
CA LEU A 898 -9.63 26.40 4.55
C LEU A 898 -11.11 26.69 4.77
N LEU A 899 -11.94 26.22 3.84
CA LEU A 899 -13.39 26.40 3.86
C LEU A 899 -14.09 25.04 3.67
N PRO A 900 -15.14 24.74 4.44
CA PRO A 900 -15.69 25.58 5.50
C PRO A 900 -14.82 25.53 6.78
N SER A 901 -14.73 26.66 7.49
CA SER A 901 -13.75 26.86 8.58
C SER A 901 -13.96 25.94 9.79
N ASP A 902 -15.18 25.49 10.02
CA ASP A 902 -15.56 24.49 11.03
C ASP A 902 -14.98 23.09 10.74
N SER A 903 -14.64 22.80 9.49
CA SER A 903 -14.08 21.52 9.06
C SER A 903 -12.54 21.50 8.95
N ALA A 904 -11.89 22.65 9.11
CA ALA A 904 -10.42 22.77 9.05
C ALA A 904 -9.69 21.89 10.08
N PRO A 905 -10.14 21.76 11.36
CA PRO A 905 -9.48 20.92 12.35
C PRO A 905 -9.33 19.45 11.91
N ARG A 906 -10.31 18.94 11.15
CA ARG A 906 -10.26 17.56 10.63
C ARG A 906 -9.07 17.36 9.68
N LEU A 907 -8.81 18.31 8.78
CA LEU A 907 -7.69 18.23 7.84
C LEU A 907 -6.35 18.50 8.53
N MET A 908 -6.34 19.42 9.50
CA MET A 908 -5.16 19.74 10.32
C MET A 908 -4.70 18.55 11.16
N GLY A 909 -5.63 17.75 11.69
CA GLY A 909 -5.31 16.57 12.52
C GLY A 909 -4.74 15.37 11.76
N LEU A 910 -4.85 15.30 10.43
CA LEU A 910 -4.42 14.14 9.65
C LEU A 910 -2.89 13.96 9.69
N ASP A 911 -2.41 12.80 10.11
CA ASP A 911 -0.99 12.45 9.96
C ASP A 911 -0.66 12.03 8.52
N VAL A 912 -0.56 13.02 7.63
CA VAL A 912 -0.24 12.81 6.21
C VAL A 912 1.12 12.10 6.03
N GLY A 913 2.00 12.12 7.04
CA GLY A 913 3.27 11.37 7.03
C GLY A 913 3.10 9.85 7.11
N GLY A 914 1.99 9.37 7.66
CA GLY A 914 1.68 7.94 7.79
C GLY A 914 0.79 7.36 6.68
N LEU A 915 0.20 8.19 5.81
CA LEU A 915 -0.85 7.77 4.87
C LEU A 915 -0.36 7.59 3.43
N THR A 916 -0.99 6.67 2.70
CA THR A 916 -0.82 6.56 1.23
C THR A 916 -1.70 7.57 0.49
N VAL A 917 -1.45 7.76 -0.81
CA VAL A 917 -2.25 8.66 -1.66
C VAL A 917 -3.74 8.30 -1.64
N ASP A 918 -4.06 7.02 -1.76
CA ASP A 918 -5.46 6.56 -1.77
C ASP A 918 -6.16 6.85 -0.43
N GLU A 919 -5.47 6.72 0.69
CA GLU A 919 -6.02 6.99 2.02
C GLU A 919 -6.28 8.48 2.23
N ILE A 920 -5.40 9.35 1.72
CA ILE A 920 -5.57 10.80 1.75
C ILE A 920 -6.76 11.21 0.86
N VAL A 921 -6.92 10.57 -0.29
CA VAL A 921 -8.06 10.78 -1.18
C VAL A 921 -9.36 10.34 -0.53
N ASP A 922 -9.36 9.24 0.22
CA ASP A 922 -10.54 8.79 0.97
C ASP A 922 -10.93 9.80 2.06
N GLU A 923 -9.95 10.39 2.76
CA GLU A 923 -10.21 11.46 3.74
C GLU A 923 -10.72 12.74 3.08
N LEU A 924 -10.15 13.15 1.93
CA LEU A 924 -10.66 14.26 1.12
C LEU A 924 -12.09 14.00 0.63
N LEU A 925 -12.41 12.77 0.27
CA LEU A 925 -13.76 12.38 -0.15
C LEU A 925 -14.74 12.43 1.02
N ALA A 926 -14.35 11.90 2.17
CA ALA A 926 -15.19 11.92 3.37
C ALA A 926 -15.41 13.35 3.88
N TRP A 927 -14.37 14.19 3.86
CA TRP A 927 -14.47 15.62 4.14
C TRP A 927 -15.38 16.34 3.14
N SER A 928 -15.18 16.14 1.83
CA SER A 928 -16.01 16.80 0.81
C SER A 928 -17.49 16.40 0.89
N LYS A 929 -17.80 15.14 1.20
CA LYS A 929 -19.18 14.70 1.46
C LYS A 929 -19.80 15.37 2.68
N ALA A 930 -19.04 15.52 3.78
CA ALA A 930 -19.50 16.21 4.99
C ALA A 930 -19.74 17.71 4.72
N SER A 931 -18.85 18.34 3.95
CA SER A 931 -18.89 19.76 3.60
C SER A 931 -19.76 20.08 2.37
N ARG A 932 -20.61 19.15 1.90
CA ARG A 932 -21.39 19.29 0.65
C ARG A 932 -22.23 20.57 0.55
N ARG A 933 -22.65 21.14 1.69
CA ARG A 933 -23.47 22.36 1.75
C ARG A 933 -22.67 23.64 1.48
N SER A 934 -21.35 23.54 1.49
CA SER A 934 -20.41 24.66 1.34
C SER A 934 -19.84 24.78 -0.06
N PHE A 935 -20.24 23.92 -1.00
CA PHE A 935 -19.79 23.91 -2.39
C PHE A 935 -20.87 24.46 -3.32
N ALA A 936 -20.46 25.01 -4.46
CA ALA A 936 -21.39 25.45 -5.50
C ALA A 936 -21.97 24.26 -6.29
N GLY A 937 -21.23 23.16 -6.37
CA GLY A 937 -21.65 21.91 -7.01
C GLY A 937 -21.71 20.69 -6.08
N PRO A 938 -22.05 19.50 -6.62
CA PRO A 938 -21.94 18.26 -5.87
C PRO A 938 -20.47 17.97 -5.49
N PRO A 939 -20.23 17.25 -4.38
CA PRO A 939 -18.89 16.81 -4.02
C PRO A 939 -18.22 16.06 -5.20
N PRO A 940 -16.93 16.32 -5.48
CA PRO A 940 -16.22 15.64 -6.56
C PRO A 940 -16.15 14.12 -6.34
N SER A 941 -16.00 13.35 -7.43
CA SER A 941 -15.79 11.91 -7.32
C SER A 941 -14.43 11.58 -6.69
N ARG A 942 -14.28 10.35 -6.23
CA ARG A 942 -13.00 9.85 -5.68
C ARG A 942 -11.89 9.97 -6.73
N GLU A 943 -12.19 9.63 -7.98
CA GLU A 943 -11.26 9.68 -9.10
C GLU A 943 -10.81 11.11 -9.41
N THR A 944 -11.74 12.08 -9.36
CA THR A 944 -11.41 13.50 -9.52
C THR A 944 -10.52 13.98 -8.38
N LEU A 945 -10.83 13.64 -7.12
CA LEU A 945 -9.99 14.00 -5.97
C LEU A 945 -8.61 13.35 -6.05
N LYS A 946 -8.51 12.09 -6.51
CA LYS A 946 -7.24 11.40 -6.77
C LYS A 946 -6.43 12.15 -7.82
N ALA A 947 -7.03 12.53 -8.93
CA ALA A 947 -6.36 13.32 -9.97
C ALA A 947 -5.88 14.69 -9.43
N ILE A 948 -6.73 15.40 -8.68
CA ILE A 948 -6.38 16.69 -8.06
C ILE A 948 -5.20 16.54 -7.12
N TYR A 949 -5.24 15.58 -6.20
CA TYR A 949 -4.18 15.42 -5.20
C TYR A 949 -2.88 14.91 -5.85
N ALA A 950 -2.98 13.95 -6.77
CA ALA A 950 -1.83 13.41 -7.49
C ALA A 950 -1.09 14.48 -8.30
N LEU A 951 -1.77 15.50 -8.85
CA LEU A 951 -1.12 16.60 -9.57
C LEU A 951 0.02 17.25 -8.76
N TRP A 952 -0.11 17.32 -7.44
CA TRP A 952 0.87 18.00 -6.57
C TRP A 952 1.93 17.07 -5.98
N VAL A 953 1.59 15.78 -5.87
CA VAL A 953 2.33 14.83 -5.03
C VAL A 953 2.94 13.67 -5.85
N GLU A 954 2.26 13.23 -6.90
CA GLU A 954 2.61 12.12 -7.80
C GLU A 954 2.18 12.42 -9.26
N PRO A 955 2.91 13.30 -9.98
CA PRO A 955 2.51 13.78 -11.31
C PRO A 955 2.31 12.68 -12.36
N GLU A 956 3.02 11.55 -12.22
CA GLU A 956 2.88 10.38 -13.08
C GLU A 956 1.50 9.71 -12.88
N VAL A 957 1.05 9.61 -11.62
CA VAL A 957 -0.29 9.12 -11.29
C VAL A 957 -1.35 10.11 -11.79
N ALA A 958 -1.06 11.41 -11.78
CA ALA A 958 -1.96 12.41 -12.34
C ALA A 958 -2.13 12.29 -13.86
N LEU A 959 -1.06 11.99 -14.62
CA LEU A 959 -1.18 11.67 -16.06
C LEU A 959 -2.02 10.42 -16.31
N SER A 960 -1.93 9.48 -15.37
CA SER A 960 -2.70 8.24 -15.36
C SER A 960 -4.16 8.48 -14.92
N ALA A 961 -4.48 9.66 -14.42
CA ALA A 961 -5.84 10.05 -14.05
C ALA A 961 -6.40 11.07 -15.03
N ASP A 962 -7.71 11.36 -14.97
CA ASP A 962 -8.30 12.44 -15.75
C ASP A 962 -8.01 13.82 -15.11
N TRP A 963 -6.73 14.22 -15.16
CA TRP A 963 -6.31 15.52 -14.63
C TRP A 963 -6.91 16.70 -15.40
N ARG A 964 -7.27 16.52 -16.69
CA ARG A 964 -7.92 17.56 -17.50
C ARG A 964 -9.36 17.78 -17.05
N GLY A 965 -10.12 16.73 -16.75
CA GLY A 965 -11.44 16.84 -16.13
C GLY A 965 -11.36 17.44 -14.72
N ALA A 966 -10.32 17.11 -13.96
CA ALA A 966 -10.09 17.67 -12.62
C ALA A 966 -9.87 19.19 -12.59
N LEU A 967 -9.41 19.79 -13.69
CA LEU A 967 -9.23 21.25 -13.79
C LEU A 967 -10.54 22.02 -13.64
N ASP A 968 -11.65 21.46 -14.14
CA ASP A 968 -12.95 22.12 -14.05
C ASP A 968 -13.38 22.25 -12.58
N THR A 969 -13.13 21.21 -11.76
CA THR A 969 -13.31 21.27 -10.31
C THR A 969 -12.37 22.27 -9.65
N LEU A 970 -11.08 22.30 -10.01
CA LEU A 970 -10.12 23.26 -9.44
C LEU A 970 -10.48 24.73 -9.74
N LEU A 971 -11.05 24.99 -10.92
CA LEU A 971 -11.52 26.32 -11.32
C LEU A 971 -12.83 26.70 -10.63
N ALA A 972 -13.77 25.76 -10.50
CA ALA A 972 -15.07 25.98 -9.86
C ALA A 972 -14.97 26.11 -8.33
N GLU A 973 -14.23 25.20 -7.67
CA GLU A 973 -14.25 25.01 -6.22
C GLU A 973 -12.89 25.30 -5.59
N ARG A 974 -12.66 26.57 -5.20
CA ARG A 974 -11.43 26.99 -4.51
C ARG A 974 -11.23 26.25 -3.18
N SER A 975 -12.30 25.89 -2.49
CA SER A 975 -12.25 25.13 -1.23
C SER A 975 -11.61 23.75 -1.41
N ILE A 976 -11.97 23.03 -2.48
CA ILE A 976 -11.36 21.74 -2.83
C ILE A 976 -9.87 21.94 -3.17
N ALA A 977 -9.55 22.96 -3.97
CA ALA A 977 -8.18 23.26 -4.35
C ALA A 977 -7.28 23.53 -3.13
N ARG A 978 -7.76 24.34 -2.17
CA ARG A 978 -7.05 24.65 -0.92
C ARG A 978 -6.89 23.44 -0.02
N ALA A 979 -7.95 22.64 0.16
CA ALA A 979 -7.87 21.42 0.98
C ALA A 979 -6.86 20.42 0.40
N ALA A 980 -6.92 20.15 -0.90
CA ALA A 980 -5.96 19.25 -1.55
C ALA A 980 -4.53 19.80 -1.52
N ARG A 981 -4.34 21.11 -1.76
CA ARG A 981 -3.02 21.75 -1.68
C ARG A 981 -2.46 21.74 -0.26
N TYR A 982 -3.27 22.00 0.76
CA TYR A 982 -2.88 21.93 2.17
C TYR A 982 -2.29 20.55 2.52
N LEU A 983 -3.01 19.47 2.16
CA LEU A 983 -2.53 18.11 2.38
C LEU A 983 -1.29 17.79 1.54
N ALA A 984 -1.15 18.36 0.35
CA ALA A 984 0.03 18.17 -0.49
C ALA A 984 1.28 18.87 0.09
N VAL A 985 1.12 20.09 0.63
CA VAL A 985 2.19 20.80 1.35
C VAL A 985 2.58 20.02 2.61
N LYS A 986 1.58 19.57 3.40
CA LYS A 986 1.82 18.73 4.58
C LYS A 986 2.53 17.42 4.23
N ALA A 987 2.18 16.77 3.12
CA ALA A 987 2.87 15.57 2.63
C ALA A 987 4.32 15.86 2.24
N ARG A 988 4.58 17.00 1.59
CA ARG A 988 5.93 17.45 1.22
C ARG A 988 6.79 17.71 2.44
N ASP A 989 6.23 18.36 3.47
CA ASP A 989 6.93 18.61 4.73
C ASP A 989 7.18 17.32 5.51
N ALA A 990 6.20 16.41 5.55
CA ALA A 990 6.39 15.08 6.16
C ALA A 990 7.47 14.26 5.45
N ARG A 991 7.61 14.37 4.11
CA ARG A 991 8.73 13.76 3.36
C ARG A 991 10.07 14.39 3.72
N ARG A 992 10.12 15.70 4.01
CA ARG A 992 11.35 16.41 4.42
C ARG A 992 11.72 16.18 5.90
N GLY A 993 10.75 15.79 6.73
CA GLY A 993 10.88 15.59 8.18
C GLY A 993 11.51 14.27 8.64
N ALA A 994 12.01 13.42 7.74
CA ALA A 994 12.56 12.10 8.05
C ALA A 994 14.03 12.06 8.51
N VAL A 995 14.60 13.18 8.95
CA VAL A 995 15.99 13.24 9.47
C VAL A 995 16.04 13.93 10.81
#